data_AF-A0A9W7SN25-F1
#
_entry.id   AF-A0A9W7SN25-F1
#
_cell.length_a   1.000
_cell.length_b   1.000
_cell.length_c   1.000
_cell.angle_alpha   90.00
_cell.angle_beta   90.00
_cell.angle_gamma   90.00
#
_symmetry.space_group_name_H-M   'P 1'
#
loop_
_entity.id
_entity.type
_entity.pdbx_description
1 polymer ?
#
loop_
_entity_poly.entity_id
_entity_poly.type
_entity_poly.pdbx_seq_one_letter_code
_entity_poly.pdbx_strand_id
1 'polypeptide(L)'
;MAAATMGKVQVGKPAPPFTNTAVVDGRFKEVSLSSYTESNHWLILVPTEIKAFSARLEEFLYSRSCAVVFASTDSEHCLKAWNATSEMEGGLGGVHLPLISDCTQKLCRDYGVLIEEEGVAQRALFIIDPKGRIRSITVNDADVGRSVDETQRVLDALVFKDEFGEGCPVDWKKGEKGINTHVPVEGKIEVPPEVVKKSWGDWARPKLQRAWSGASQRSIGSSMTQTGPQPPRLPTIDTGAYGVGGPGQQRDGSVISIPGKSGSLSGSLTPLSANYQAAMANAAVLRSGEHSPSQASLISPTSAARPMSGSFSGNVNGQGVDHALLRQQMENIEAQLQKHDIGHLLLTMASIASQFFSRPWIVVTVSILLRLALIVYGRWQDANSPIKYTDIDYLVFTDAARFVARGRSPYDRATYRYTPLLAWLLYPTAWGGWWFEFGKVFFAVGDVVTGWLIYAILRGRWKGLSGESSMKFASIWLLNPMVANISTRGSSEGLIAVIVVALLWAALSRRFVLAGVLLGLGVHVKIYPFIYAASIWWYYSPKNLGSLERRSMKPYGTGIEQQVVNFFNRPRMLLFGLSSVTFMGLNFVMLHKYGTPFLRHTFTYHFTRIDHRHNFSTYNTVLHLNSAYPDLAPGVPLESLAFLPQIFLAVLILPYLLGEADLPSTMLAQTFAFVTFNKVCTSQYFLWYMLFLPLYLPESSLLRRPRLGITALVLWVLGQAAWLQQGYELEFLGKSTFAPGLWLASSAFFLINCWILGIMVTDIRSPQSSQSSNQARKDR
;
A
#
# COMPACT_ATOMS: atom_id res chain seq x y z
N MET A 1 28.49 9.58 -8.09
CA MET A 1 28.98 9.55 -9.48
C MET A 1 30.08 8.52 -9.65
N ALA A 2 29.75 7.23 -9.52
CA ALA A 2 30.46 6.23 -10.30
C ALA A 2 29.79 6.23 -11.68
N ALA A 3 30.54 6.48 -12.76
CA ALA A 3 29.96 6.35 -14.09
C ALA A 3 29.56 4.88 -14.30
N ALA A 4 28.42 4.64 -14.95
CA ALA A 4 28.06 3.31 -15.40
C ALA A 4 29.14 2.84 -16.40
N THR A 5 30.07 2.00 -15.93
CA THR A 5 31.07 1.38 -16.80
C THR A 5 30.31 0.60 -17.86
N MET A 6 30.41 0.99 -19.14
CA MET A 6 29.81 0.21 -20.22
C MET A 6 30.24 -1.24 -20.06
N GLY A 7 29.26 -2.12 -19.93
CA GLY A 7 29.49 -3.53 -19.60
C GLY A 7 30.26 -4.26 -20.69
N LYS A 8 30.45 -5.57 -20.53
CA LYS A 8 31.19 -6.42 -21.47
C LYS A 8 30.55 -6.51 -22.87
N VAL A 9 29.39 -5.91 -23.07
CA VAL A 9 28.62 -5.89 -24.33
C VAL A 9 29.20 -4.89 -25.33
N GLN A 10 29.46 -5.34 -26.56
CA GLN A 10 29.99 -4.51 -27.65
C GLN A 10 29.43 -4.97 -28.99
N VAL A 11 29.13 -4.03 -29.89
CA VAL A 11 28.68 -4.33 -31.26
C VAL A 11 29.76 -5.15 -32.00
N GLY A 12 29.33 -6.19 -32.72
CA GLY A 12 30.18 -7.15 -33.43
C GLY A 12 30.77 -8.28 -32.56
N LYS A 13 30.72 -8.16 -31.23
CA LYS A 13 31.15 -9.21 -30.29
C LYS A 13 29.97 -10.14 -29.93
N PRO A 14 30.25 -11.36 -29.42
CA PRO A 14 29.23 -12.21 -28.83
C PRO A 14 28.47 -11.49 -27.72
N ALA A 15 27.15 -11.68 -27.68
CA ALA A 15 26.30 -11.19 -26.61
C ALA A 15 26.59 -11.95 -25.29
N PRO A 16 26.52 -11.30 -24.12
CA PRO A 16 26.65 -12.00 -22.85
C PRO A 16 25.58 -13.11 -22.71
N PRO A 17 25.97 -14.33 -22.34
CA PRO A 17 25.04 -15.44 -22.21
C PRO A 17 24.14 -15.25 -20.98
N PHE A 18 22.86 -15.58 -21.14
CA PHE A 18 21.87 -15.54 -20.08
C PHE A 18 20.97 -16.77 -20.12
N THR A 19 20.45 -17.12 -18.94
CA THR A 19 19.43 -18.14 -18.70
C THR A 19 18.62 -17.65 -17.51
N ASN A 20 17.34 -17.32 -17.73
CA ASN A 20 16.49 -16.66 -16.74
C ASN A 20 15.06 -17.20 -16.80
N THR A 21 14.33 -17.13 -15.69
CA THR A 21 12.89 -17.37 -15.67
C THR A 21 12.16 -16.24 -16.41
N ALA A 22 11.21 -16.58 -17.27
CA ALA A 22 10.37 -15.64 -17.98
C ALA A 22 8.89 -16.02 -17.90
N VAL A 23 8.01 -15.01 -17.99
CA VAL A 23 6.57 -15.21 -18.17
C VAL A 23 6.27 -15.28 -19.66
N VAL A 24 5.76 -16.42 -20.13
CA VAL A 24 5.39 -16.66 -21.52
C VAL A 24 3.98 -17.24 -21.55
N ASP A 25 3.04 -16.53 -22.17
CA ASP A 25 1.60 -16.86 -22.18
C ASP A 25 1.04 -17.13 -20.77
N GLY A 26 1.40 -16.25 -19.81
CA GLY A 26 0.99 -16.35 -18.41
C GLY A 26 1.65 -17.46 -17.59
N ARG A 27 2.58 -18.24 -18.16
CA ARG A 27 3.28 -19.35 -17.50
C ARG A 27 4.76 -19.06 -17.32
N PHE A 28 5.35 -19.55 -16.23
CA PHE A 28 6.80 -19.52 -16.04
C PHE A 28 7.48 -20.53 -16.97
N LYS A 29 8.51 -20.09 -17.69
CA LYS A 29 9.40 -20.91 -18.50
C LYS A 29 10.83 -20.39 -18.34
N GLU A 30 11.82 -21.27 -18.41
CA GLU A 30 13.21 -20.85 -18.56
C GLU A 30 13.45 -20.40 -20.01
N VAL A 31 14.19 -19.31 -20.18
CA VAL A 31 14.57 -18.74 -21.47
C VAL A 31 16.06 -18.43 -21.46
N SER A 32 16.79 -18.88 -22.49
CA SER A 32 18.22 -18.66 -22.66
C SER A 32 18.54 -18.01 -24.00
N LEU A 33 19.68 -17.32 -24.08
CA LEU A 33 20.21 -16.83 -25.37
C LEU A 33 20.40 -17.98 -26.37
N SER A 34 20.88 -19.14 -25.91
CA SER A 34 21.18 -20.29 -26.76
C SER A 34 19.95 -20.81 -27.49
N SER A 35 18.77 -20.82 -26.83
CA SER A 35 17.51 -21.28 -27.41
C SER A 35 17.11 -20.52 -28.70
N TYR A 36 17.45 -19.24 -28.80
CA TYR A 36 17.20 -18.42 -29.98
C TYR A 36 18.25 -18.65 -31.07
N THR A 37 19.54 -18.75 -30.71
CA THR A 37 20.62 -19.01 -31.68
C THR A 37 20.55 -20.42 -32.28
N GLU A 38 20.19 -21.44 -31.48
CA GLU A 38 19.96 -22.82 -31.93
C GLU A 38 18.77 -22.91 -32.90
N SER A 39 17.74 -22.08 -32.68
CA SER A 39 16.60 -21.91 -33.58
C SER A 39 16.94 -21.10 -34.83
N ASN A 40 18.16 -20.56 -34.94
CA ASN A 40 18.60 -19.63 -36.00
C ASN A 40 17.70 -18.38 -36.13
N HIS A 41 17.22 -17.86 -35.00
CA HIS A 41 16.38 -16.66 -34.94
C HIS A 41 17.20 -15.42 -34.55
N TRP A 42 16.80 -14.27 -35.08
CA TRP A 42 17.21 -12.98 -34.53
C TRP A 42 16.53 -12.77 -33.17
N LEU A 43 17.14 -11.95 -32.31
CA LEU A 43 16.61 -11.63 -30.99
C LEU A 43 16.71 -10.13 -30.70
N ILE A 44 15.58 -9.53 -30.29
CA ILE A 44 15.54 -8.17 -29.74
C ILE A 44 15.24 -8.24 -28.25
N LEU A 45 16.12 -7.68 -27.43
CA LEU A 45 15.92 -7.49 -25.98
C LEU A 45 15.42 -6.06 -25.72
N VAL A 46 14.25 -5.92 -25.09
CA VAL A 46 13.61 -4.62 -24.78
C VAL A 46 13.34 -4.48 -23.27
N PRO A 47 13.17 -3.24 -22.72
CA PRO A 47 12.97 -3.06 -21.28
C PRO A 47 11.72 -2.27 -20.88
N THR A 48 10.96 -1.63 -21.80
CA THR A 48 9.76 -0.83 -21.40
C THR A 48 8.64 -0.68 -22.44
N GLU A 49 8.90 -0.64 -23.75
CA GLU A 49 7.86 -0.40 -24.79
C GLU A 49 7.02 -1.66 -25.11
N ILE A 50 6.74 -2.49 -24.09
CA ILE A 50 6.14 -3.83 -24.18
C ILE A 50 4.91 -3.86 -25.08
N LYS A 51 3.96 -2.92 -24.87
CA LYS A 51 2.70 -2.89 -25.63
C LYS A 51 2.90 -2.55 -27.10
N ALA A 52 3.82 -1.64 -27.42
CA ALA A 52 4.10 -1.25 -28.79
C ALA A 52 4.77 -2.38 -29.59
N PHE A 53 5.72 -3.10 -28.96
CA PHE A 53 6.29 -4.31 -29.55
C PHE A 53 5.28 -5.47 -29.60
N SER A 54 4.47 -5.67 -28.55
CA SER A 54 3.47 -6.75 -28.52
C SER A 54 2.38 -6.57 -29.57
N ALA A 55 1.95 -5.33 -29.86
CA ALA A 55 0.96 -5.02 -30.90
C ALA A 55 1.46 -5.32 -32.33
N ARG A 56 2.79 -5.42 -32.52
CA ARG A 56 3.46 -5.65 -33.81
C ARG A 56 4.32 -6.92 -33.82
N LEU A 57 4.15 -7.78 -32.81
CA LEU A 57 5.02 -8.94 -32.56
C LEU A 57 5.05 -9.92 -33.74
N GLU A 58 3.93 -10.08 -34.44
CA GLU A 58 3.79 -10.89 -35.65
C GLU A 58 4.73 -10.42 -36.79
N GLU A 59 4.95 -9.11 -36.93
CA GLU A 59 5.85 -8.54 -37.95
C GLU A 59 7.32 -8.87 -37.70
N PHE A 60 7.70 -9.11 -36.44
CA PHE A 60 9.05 -9.55 -36.07
C PHE A 60 9.17 -11.08 -36.21
N LEU A 61 8.22 -11.82 -35.64
CA LEU A 61 8.25 -13.29 -35.62
C LEU A 61 8.16 -13.90 -37.03
N TYR A 62 7.19 -13.46 -37.85
CA TYR A 62 6.88 -14.13 -39.12
C TYR A 62 7.60 -13.52 -40.32
N SER A 63 7.77 -12.19 -40.36
CA SER A 63 8.35 -11.52 -41.53
C SER A 63 9.88 -11.38 -41.48
N ARG A 64 10.50 -11.64 -40.32
CA ARG A 64 11.93 -11.38 -40.05
C ARG A 64 12.62 -12.47 -39.22
N SER A 65 11.92 -13.57 -38.90
CA SER A 65 12.40 -14.65 -38.03
C SER A 65 13.07 -14.14 -36.74
N CYS A 66 12.46 -13.11 -36.14
CA CYS A 66 13.00 -12.37 -35.02
C CYS A 66 12.12 -12.53 -33.79
N ALA A 67 12.66 -13.13 -32.73
CA ALA A 67 12.05 -13.07 -31.41
C ALA A 67 12.22 -11.66 -30.81
N VAL A 68 11.24 -11.23 -30.03
CA VAL A 68 11.35 -10.04 -29.17
C VAL A 68 11.08 -10.52 -27.75
N VAL A 69 11.89 -10.07 -26.79
CA VAL A 69 11.76 -10.42 -25.37
C VAL A 69 11.93 -9.18 -24.52
N PHE A 70 11.15 -9.06 -23.45
CA PHE A 70 11.32 -8.03 -22.43
C PHE A 70 12.23 -8.54 -21.30
N ALA A 71 13.00 -7.67 -20.66
CA ALA A 71 13.65 -7.95 -19.38
C ALA A 71 13.61 -6.75 -18.42
N SER A 72 13.41 -7.02 -17.14
CA SER A 72 13.59 -6.04 -16.05
C SER A 72 14.12 -6.73 -14.79
N THR A 73 14.48 -5.93 -13.77
CA THR A 73 14.91 -6.43 -12.46
C THR A 73 13.76 -6.90 -11.55
N ASP A 74 12.52 -6.82 -12.05
CA ASP A 74 11.32 -7.38 -11.40
C ASP A 74 11.35 -8.91 -11.33
N SER A 75 10.59 -9.48 -10.38
CA SER A 75 10.36 -10.91 -10.31
C SER A 75 9.37 -11.43 -11.34
N GLU A 76 9.50 -12.70 -11.72
CA GLU A 76 8.57 -13.41 -12.60
C GLU A 76 7.13 -13.37 -12.05
N HIS A 77 6.96 -13.36 -10.73
CA HIS A 77 5.67 -13.19 -10.07
C HIS A 77 5.11 -11.77 -10.28
N CYS A 78 5.94 -10.72 -10.17
CA CYS A 78 5.56 -9.34 -10.48
C CYS A 78 5.14 -9.22 -11.95
N LEU A 79 5.95 -9.74 -12.88
CA LEU A 79 5.69 -9.71 -14.32
C LEU A 79 4.44 -10.51 -14.71
N LYS A 80 4.16 -11.64 -14.05
CA LYS A 80 2.93 -12.42 -14.27
C LYS A 80 1.70 -11.67 -13.78
N ALA A 81 1.76 -11.08 -12.60
CA ALA A 81 0.67 -10.27 -12.05
C ALA A 81 0.41 -9.03 -12.92
N TRP A 82 1.47 -8.33 -13.35
CA TRP A 82 1.37 -7.17 -14.24
C TRP A 82 0.81 -7.55 -15.63
N ASN A 83 1.17 -8.74 -16.14
CA ASN A 83 0.60 -9.25 -17.38
C ASN A 83 -0.89 -9.60 -17.27
N ALA A 84 -1.29 -10.26 -16.17
CA ALA A 84 -2.68 -10.64 -15.91
C ALA A 84 -3.60 -9.46 -15.54
N THR A 85 -3.03 -8.36 -15.03
CA THR A 85 -3.80 -7.15 -14.66
C THR A 85 -4.34 -6.46 -15.91
N SER A 86 -5.58 -5.96 -15.83
CA SER A 86 -6.23 -5.29 -16.97
C SER A 86 -5.62 -3.91 -17.25
N GLU A 87 -5.71 -3.43 -18.49
CA GLU A 87 -5.20 -2.10 -18.85
C GLU A 87 -5.85 -0.97 -18.05
N MET A 88 -7.15 -1.09 -17.73
CA MET A 88 -7.90 -0.15 -16.89
C MET A 88 -7.39 -0.09 -15.43
N GLU A 89 -6.58 -1.07 -15.02
CA GLU A 89 -5.97 -1.18 -13.70
C GLU A 89 -4.45 -0.95 -13.75
N GLY A 90 -3.91 -0.51 -14.89
CA GLY A 90 -2.48 -0.22 -15.09
C GLY A 90 -1.64 -1.43 -15.53
N GLY A 91 -2.28 -2.56 -15.84
CA GLY A 91 -1.61 -3.77 -16.30
C GLY A 91 -1.30 -3.80 -17.80
N LEU A 92 -0.62 -4.86 -18.22
CA LEU A 92 -0.29 -5.09 -19.63
C LEU A 92 -1.47 -5.65 -20.43
N GLY A 93 -2.43 -6.31 -19.78
CA GLY A 93 -3.64 -6.80 -20.43
C GLY A 93 -3.48 -8.11 -21.24
N GLY A 94 -2.51 -8.96 -20.88
CA GLY A 94 -2.32 -10.26 -21.53
C GLY A 94 -1.43 -10.22 -22.78
N VAL A 95 -0.27 -9.55 -22.71
CA VAL A 95 0.72 -9.56 -23.79
C VAL A 95 1.36 -10.94 -23.98
N HIS A 96 1.65 -11.28 -25.24
CA HIS A 96 2.30 -12.53 -25.65
C HIS A 96 3.83 -12.46 -25.69
N LEU A 97 4.39 -11.28 -25.42
CA LEU A 97 5.84 -11.07 -25.33
C LEU A 97 6.41 -11.83 -24.11
N PRO A 98 7.49 -12.63 -24.25
CA PRO A 98 8.21 -13.18 -23.11
C PRO A 98 8.72 -12.08 -22.17
N LEU A 99 8.38 -12.15 -20.88
CA LEU A 99 8.80 -11.17 -19.86
C LEU A 99 9.84 -11.81 -18.92
N ILE A 100 11.12 -11.54 -19.13
CA ILE A 100 12.25 -12.10 -18.37
C ILE A 100 12.41 -11.40 -17.01
N SER A 101 12.56 -12.21 -15.96
CA SER A 101 12.91 -11.82 -14.59
C SER A 101 14.43 -11.78 -14.40
N ASP A 102 14.95 -10.64 -13.96
CA ASP A 102 16.35 -10.47 -13.51
C ASP A 102 16.42 -9.92 -12.07
N CYS A 103 15.73 -10.57 -11.13
CA CYS A 103 15.90 -10.31 -9.68
C CYS A 103 17.36 -10.31 -9.21
N THR A 104 18.24 -11.04 -9.90
CA THR A 104 19.68 -11.09 -9.60
C THR A 104 20.46 -9.85 -10.07
N GLN A 105 19.81 -9.01 -10.89
CA GLN A 105 20.42 -7.89 -11.62
C GLN A 105 21.62 -8.29 -12.50
N LYS A 106 21.82 -9.59 -12.75
CA LYS A 106 23.00 -10.13 -13.43
C LYS A 106 22.90 -9.88 -14.92
N LEU A 107 21.73 -10.10 -15.54
CA LEU A 107 21.50 -9.84 -16.96
C LEU A 107 21.72 -8.34 -17.24
N CYS A 108 21.10 -7.47 -16.44
CA CYS A 108 21.22 -6.01 -16.60
C CYS A 108 22.66 -5.52 -16.41
N ARG A 109 23.43 -6.12 -15.50
CA ARG A 109 24.84 -5.81 -15.25
C ARG A 109 25.78 -6.34 -16.34
N ASP A 110 25.56 -7.57 -16.82
CA ASP A 110 26.34 -8.17 -17.92
C ASP A 110 26.15 -7.38 -19.23
N TYR A 111 24.93 -6.90 -19.47
CA TYR A 111 24.59 -6.02 -20.60
C TYR A 111 24.92 -4.53 -20.32
N GLY A 112 25.46 -4.18 -19.15
CA GLY A 112 25.98 -2.84 -18.86
C GLY A 112 24.92 -1.73 -18.74
N VAL A 113 23.68 -2.08 -18.37
CA VAL A 113 22.52 -1.18 -18.36
C VAL A 113 21.87 -1.03 -16.99
N LEU A 114 22.41 -1.68 -15.97
CA LEU A 114 21.96 -1.53 -14.59
C LEU A 114 22.39 -0.17 -14.02
N ILE A 115 21.44 0.58 -13.46
CA ILE A 115 21.69 1.72 -12.60
C ILE A 115 21.95 1.18 -11.19
N GLU A 116 23.22 0.95 -10.83
CA GLU A 116 23.62 0.32 -9.56
C GLU A 116 23.09 1.05 -8.31
N GLU A 117 22.90 2.38 -8.38
CA GLU A 117 22.36 3.20 -7.28
C GLU A 117 20.84 2.99 -7.07
N GLU A 118 20.11 2.53 -8.09
CA GLU A 118 18.63 2.38 -8.09
C GLU A 118 18.15 0.93 -8.19
N GLY A 119 18.99 0.01 -8.66
CA GLY A 119 18.62 -1.40 -8.88
C GLY A 119 17.70 -1.64 -10.08
N VAL A 120 17.56 -0.67 -10.98
CA VAL A 120 16.72 -0.73 -12.20
C VAL A 120 17.56 -0.66 -13.47
N ALA A 121 17.00 -1.11 -14.60
CA ALA A 121 17.65 -1.03 -15.90
C ALA A 121 17.37 0.30 -16.63
N GLN A 122 18.38 0.86 -17.28
CA GLN A 122 18.22 1.93 -18.28
C GLN A 122 17.37 1.47 -19.47
N ARG A 123 16.83 2.41 -20.24
CA ARG A 123 16.06 2.12 -21.46
C ARG A 123 16.97 1.72 -22.64
N ALA A 124 17.62 0.58 -22.50
CA ALA A 124 18.48 -0.03 -23.52
C ALA A 124 17.77 -1.10 -24.35
N LEU A 125 18.05 -1.14 -25.65
CA LEU A 125 17.56 -2.14 -26.60
C LEU A 125 18.76 -2.76 -27.31
N PHE A 126 18.74 -4.09 -27.47
CA PHE A 126 19.80 -4.84 -28.14
C PHE A 126 19.22 -5.66 -29.29
N ILE A 127 19.84 -5.57 -30.46
CA ILE A 127 19.55 -6.46 -31.61
C ILE A 127 20.69 -7.47 -31.69
N ILE A 128 20.35 -8.76 -31.65
CA ILE A 128 21.28 -9.90 -31.61
C ILE A 128 21.01 -10.81 -32.81
N ASP A 129 22.06 -11.20 -33.54
CA ASP A 129 21.95 -12.07 -34.70
C ASP A 129 21.84 -13.57 -34.32
N PRO A 130 21.44 -14.45 -35.27
CA PRO A 130 21.39 -15.90 -35.05
C PRO A 130 22.73 -16.54 -34.64
N LYS A 131 23.86 -15.85 -34.85
CA LYS A 131 25.22 -16.28 -34.44
C LYS A 131 25.55 -15.81 -33.01
N GLY A 132 24.58 -15.24 -32.30
CA GLY A 132 24.71 -14.77 -30.92
C GLY A 132 25.54 -13.49 -30.78
N ARG A 133 25.67 -12.66 -31.82
CA ARG A 133 26.45 -11.42 -31.78
C ARG A 133 25.55 -10.18 -31.68
N ILE A 134 26.00 -9.20 -30.92
CA ILE A 134 25.34 -7.89 -30.84
C ILE A 134 25.53 -7.15 -32.16
N ARG A 135 24.45 -6.66 -32.76
CA ARG A 135 24.46 -5.96 -34.05
C ARG A 135 24.01 -4.51 -33.97
N SER A 136 23.17 -4.18 -32.98
CA SER A 136 22.82 -2.81 -32.63
C SER A 136 22.57 -2.69 -31.13
N ILE A 137 22.86 -1.51 -30.59
CA ILE A 137 22.55 -1.10 -29.22
C ILE A 137 21.92 0.30 -29.28
N THR A 138 20.79 0.50 -28.62
CA THR A 138 20.14 1.81 -28.50
C THR A 138 19.78 2.06 -27.05
N VAL A 139 20.39 3.06 -26.42
CA VAL A 139 20.14 3.43 -25.02
C VAL A 139 19.54 4.82 -24.96
N ASN A 140 18.36 4.92 -24.36
CA ASN A 140 17.67 6.18 -24.11
C ASN A 140 17.63 6.49 -22.61
N ASP A 141 17.43 7.77 -22.29
CA ASP A 141 17.15 8.23 -20.93
C ASP A 141 15.76 7.75 -20.44
N ALA A 142 15.56 7.75 -19.12
CA ALA A 142 14.41 7.16 -18.45
C ALA A 142 13.06 7.77 -18.85
N ASP A 143 13.02 9.00 -19.37
CA ASP A 143 11.81 9.67 -19.83
C ASP A 143 11.61 9.66 -21.37
N VAL A 144 12.52 9.04 -22.13
CA VAL A 144 12.49 9.05 -23.62
C VAL A 144 12.23 7.65 -24.18
N GLY A 145 11.00 7.39 -24.64
CA GLY A 145 10.66 6.14 -25.33
C GLY A 145 11.36 5.98 -26.69
N ARG A 146 11.59 4.72 -27.11
CA ARG A 146 12.17 4.39 -28.44
C ARG A 146 11.10 4.15 -29.49
N SER A 147 11.52 4.25 -30.76
CA SER A 147 10.69 3.95 -31.92
C SER A 147 10.75 2.46 -32.29
N VAL A 148 9.58 1.82 -32.42
CA VAL A 148 9.46 0.47 -32.96
C VAL A 148 9.81 0.44 -34.45
N ASP A 149 9.45 1.49 -35.20
CA ASP A 149 9.75 1.62 -36.63
C ASP A 149 11.25 1.70 -36.90
N GLU A 150 12.01 2.44 -36.09
CA GLU A 150 13.47 2.49 -36.23
C GLU A 150 14.12 1.15 -35.88
N THR A 151 13.59 0.47 -34.84
CA THR A 151 14.04 -0.89 -34.50
C THR A 151 13.83 -1.86 -35.66
N GLN A 152 12.69 -1.78 -36.36
CA GLN A 152 12.43 -2.58 -37.55
C GLN A 152 13.35 -2.20 -38.72
N ARG A 153 13.54 -0.90 -38.98
CA ARG A 153 14.40 -0.41 -40.08
C ARG A 153 15.84 -0.90 -39.92
N VAL A 154 16.39 -0.81 -38.70
CA VAL A 154 17.74 -1.31 -38.39
C VAL A 154 17.80 -2.84 -38.49
N LEU A 155 16.79 -3.57 -38.04
CA LEU A 155 16.72 -5.03 -38.21
C LEU A 155 16.68 -5.42 -39.70
N ASP A 156 15.83 -4.80 -40.51
CA ASP A 156 15.75 -5.06 -41.95
C ASP A 156 17.09 -4.75 -42.66
N ALA A 157 17.80 -3.69 -42.26
CA ALA A 157 19.12 -3.35 -42.81
C ALA A 157 20.20 -4.38 -42.44
N LEU A 158 20.14 -4.91 -41.22
CA LEU A 158 21.06 -5.95 -40.74
C LEU A 158 20.79 -7.30 -41.41
N VAL A 159 19.52 -7.65 -41.62
CA VAL A 159 19.12 -8.85 -42.38
C VAL A 159 19.54 -8.73 -43.84
N PHE A 160 19.25 -7.59 -44.50
CA PHE A 160 19.65 -7.33 -45.88
C PHE A 160 21.17 -7.45 -46.06
N LYS A 161 21.97 -6.88 -45.15
CA LYS A 161 23.43 -7.01 -45.19
C LYS A 161 23.89 -8.47 -45.07
N ASP A 162 23.25 -9.27 -44.22
CA ASP A 162 23.62 -10.67 -44.02
C ASP A 162 23.16 -11.59 -45.18
N GLU A 163 22.11 -11.21 -45.90
CA GLU A 163 21.59 -11.93 -47.09
C GLU A 163 22.34 -11.56 -48.38
N PHE A 164 22.59 -10.27 -48.62
CA PHE A 164 23.11 -9.77 -49.90
C PHE A 164 24.59 -9.34 -49.86
N GLY A 165 25.20 -9.21 -48.67
CA GLY A 165 26.59 -8.76 -48.51
C GLY A 165 26.82 -7.26 -48.73
N GLU A 166 25.79 -6.51 -49.13
CA GLU A 166 25.86 -5.07 -49.39
C GLU A 166 25.73 -4.23 -48.11
N GLY A 167 26.33 -3.04 -48.10
CA GLY A 167 26.12 -2.02 -47.07
C GLY A 167 24.79 -1.29 -47.25
N CYS A 168 24.21 -0.77 -46.17
CA CYS A 168 23.03 0.09 -46.23
C CYS A 168 23.43 1.57 -46.08
N PRO A 169 22.97 2.49 -46.95
CA PRO A 169 23.16 3.93 -46.78
C PRO A 169 22.48 4.50 -45.52
N VAL A 170 22.77 5.78 -45.23
CA VAL A 170 21.98 6.58 -44.28
C VAL A 170 20.50 6.56 -44.67
N ASP A 171 19.62 6.52 -43.68
CA ASP A 171 18.15 6.45 -43.81
C ASP A 171 17.58 5.29 -44.64
N TRP A 172 18.39 4.30 -45.02
CA TRP A 172 17.98 3.14 -45.84
C TRP A 172 16.71 2.47 -45.31
N LYS A 173 15.81 2.09 -46.22
CA LYS A 173 14.59 1.33 -45.97
C LYS A 173 14.51 0.11 -46.87
N LYS A 174 13.75 -0.90 -46.39
CA LYS A 174 13.52 -2.15 -47.11
C LYS A 174 12.97 -1.91 -48.52
N GLY A 175 13.70 -2.36 -49.53
CA GLY A 175 13.39 -2.17 -50.95
C GLY A 175 14.27 -1.14 -51.66
N GLU A 176 15.05 -0.35 -50.93
CA GLU A 176 16.04 0.56 -51.49
C GLU A 176 17.36 -0.19 -51.80
N LYS A 177 18.14 0.34 -52.76
CA LYS A 177 19.40 -0.29 -53.18
C LYS A 177 20.46 -0.22 -52.07
N GLY A 178 21.23 -1.29 -51.92
CA GLY A 178 22.42 -1.28 -51.10
C GLY A 178 23.59 -0.56 -51.78
N ILE A 179 24.68 -0.42 -51.02
CA ILE A 179 25.98 0.05 -51.48
C ILE A 179 26.90 -1.17 -51.51
N ASN A 180 27.41 -1.52 -52.68
CA ASN A 180 28.45 -2.54 -52.80
C ASN A 180 29.73 -2.04 -52.10
N THR A 181 30.11 -2.69 -51.00
CA THR A 181 31.30 -2.34 -50.21
C THR A 181 32.59 -3.01 -50.70
N HIS A 182 32.54 -3.75 -51.81
CA HIS A 182 33.69 -4.44 -52.41
C HIS A 182 34.21 -3.71 -53.67
N VAL A 183 35.40 -3.10 -53.54
CA VAL A 183 36.33 -3.00 -54.67
C VAL A 183 36.74 -4.45 -55.04
N PRO A 184 36.73 -4.85 -56.31
CA PRO A 184 36.67 -6.26 -56.67
C PRO A 184 37.97 -7.02 -56.42
N VAL A 185 37.83 -8.28 -56.00
CA VAL A 185 38.84 -9.32 -56.16
C VAL A 185 38.16 -10.50 -56.85
N GLU A 186 38.76 -11.01 -57.92
CA GLU A 186 38.20 -12.11 -58.72
C GLU A 186 38.24 -13.45 -57.97
N GLY A 187 37.19 -14.25 -58.13
CA GLY A 187 37.12 -15.62 -57.60
C GLY A 187 35.69 -16.06 -57.33
N LYS A 188 35.16 -16.99 -58.14
CA LYS A 188 33.87 -17.63 -57.85
C LYS A 188 34.00 -18.50 -56.60
N ILE A 189 33.10 -18.31 -55.64
CA ILE A 189 32.84 -19.28 -54.57
C ILE A 189 31.51 -19.97 -54.92
N GLU A 190 31.56 -21.27 -55.17
CA GLU A 190 30.37 -22.09 -55.36
C GLU A 190 29.73 -22.43 -54.02
N VAL A 191 28.40 -22.35 -53.95
CA VAL A 191 27.61 -22.70 -52.76
C VAL A 191 26.87 -24.01 -53.04
N PRO A 192 27.01 -25.06 -52.21
CA PRO A 192 26.31 -26.32 -52.44
C PRO A 192 24.80 -26.19 -52.16
N PRO A 193 23.93 -26.91 -52.90
CA PRO A 193 22.48 -26.76 -52.77
C PRO A 193 21.90 -27.52 -51.57
N GLU A 194 20.83 -26.93 -51.03
CA GLU A 194 19.80 -27.54 -50.17
C GLU A 194 20.20 -28.37 -48.94
N VAL A 195 20.06 -27.75 -47.76
CA VAL A 195 19.50 -28.46 -46.61
C VAL A 195 18.05 -28.03 -46.44
N VAL A 196 17.12 -28.85 -46.92
CA VAL A 196 15.67 -28.66 -46.69
C VAL A 196 15.37 -28.85 -45.20
N LYS A 197 15.45 -27.76 -44.43
CA LYS A 197 14.87 -27.72 -43.08
C LYS A 197 13.35 -27.58 -43.21
N LYS A 198 12.61 -28.47 -42.54
CA LYS A 198 11.14 -28.45 -42.47
C LYS A 198 10.63 -27.04 -42.19
N SER A 199 9.71 -26.55 -43.02
CA SER A 199 9.15 -25.21 -42.81
C SER A 199 8.35 -25.18 -41.51
N TRP A 200 8.40 -24.05 -40.80
CA TRP A 200 7.69 -23.85 -39.54
C TRP A 200 6.15 -23.97 -39.69
N GLY A 201 5.65 -23.90 -40.93
CA GLY A 201 4.25 -24.13 -41.30
C GLY A 201 3.72 -25.52 -40.90
N ASP A 202 4.57 -26.55 -40.84
CA ASP A 202 4.17 -27.91 -40.46
C ASP A 202 3.99 -28.07 -38.94
N TRP A 203 4.59 -27.19 -38.14
CA TRP A 203 4.48 -27.21 -36.67
C TRP A 203 3.38 -26.28 -36.13
N ALA A 204 3.14 -25.15 -36.80
CA ALA A 204 2.21 -24.12 -36.32
C ALA A 204 0.73 -24.35 -36.72
N ARG A 205 0.47 -24.95 -37.89
CA ARG A 205 -0.88 -25.08 -38.47
C ARG A 205 -1.90 -25.81 -37.56
N PRO A 206 -1.55 -26.89 -36.83
CA PRO A 206 -2.49 -27.59 -35.93
C PRO A 206 -2.86 -26.85 -34.63
N LYS A 207 -2.17 -25.74 -34.31
CA LYS A 207 -2.44 -24.90 -33.13
C LYS A 207 -3.27 -23.66 -33.49
N LEU A 208 -3.02 -23.04 -34.63
CA LEU A 208 -3.77 -21.87 -35.12
C LEU A 208 -5.26 -22.18 -35.37
N GLN A 209 -5.58 -23.35 -35.93
CA GLN A 209 -6.97 -23.77 -36.18
C GLN A 209 -7.79 -23.95 -34.88
N ARG A 210 -7.12 -24.03 -33.73
CA ARG A 210 -7.73 -24.14 -32.39
C ARG A 210 -7.88 -22.80 -31.65
N ALA A 211 -7.18 -21.75 -32.13
CA ALA A 211 -7.24 -20.40 -31.58
C ALA A 211 -8.26 -19.50 -32.33
N TRP A 212 -8.48 -19.74 -33.62
CA TRP A 212 -9.34 -18.90 -34.48
C TRP A 212 -10.69 -19.50 -34.88
N SER A 213 -11.08 -20.67 -34.35
CA SER A 213 -12.44 -21.22 -34.56
C SER A 213 -13.53 -20.57 -33.69
N GLY A 214 -13.19 -19.61 -32.82
CA GLY A 214 -14.14 -18.92 -31.93
C GLY A 214 -14.80 -19.79 -30.86
N ALA A 215 -14.39 -21.06 -30.74
CA ALA A 215 -15.04 -22.07 -29.90
C ALA A 215 -14.47 -22.15 -28.48
N SER A 216 -14.30 -21.00 -27.80
CA SER A 216 -14.29 -20.97 -26.33
C SER A 216 -14.94 -19.68 -25.80
N GLN A 217 -16.04 -19.89 -25.06
CA GLN A 217 -16.86 -18.90 -24.35
C GLN A 217 -17.77 -17.96 -25.17
N ARG A 218 -19.00 -18.43 -25.46
CA ARG A 218 -20.26 -17.70 -25.21
C ARG A 218 -21.50 -18.59 -25.44
N SER A 219 -22.02 -19.20 -24.37
CA SER A 219 -23.48 -19.33 -24.06
C SER A 219 -23.76 -20.44 -23.02
N ILE A 220 -23.99 -20.06 -21.76
CA ILE A 220 -24.88 -20.80 -20.86
C ILE A 220 -25.75 -19.74 -20.17
N GLY A 221 -27.03 -19.67 -20.53
CA GLY A 221 -27.96 -18.66 -20.02
C GLY A 221 -29.04 -18.26 -21.02
N SER A 222 -30.17 -18.98 -20.97
CA SER A 222 -31.49 -18.66 -21.58
C SER A 222 -31.60 -18.35 -23.08
N SER A 223 -32.10 -19.33 -23.84
CA SER A 223 -33.44 -19.20 -24.47
C SER A 223 -34.00 -20.58 -24.87
N MET A 224 -35.28 -20.83 -24.58
CA MET A 224 -36.03 -21.96 -25.15
C MET A 224 -36.45 -21.64 -26.59
N THR A 225 -36.39 -22.60 -27.52
CA THR A 225 -37.55 -23.18 -28.26
C THR A 225 -37.11 -24.11 -29.40
N GLN A 226 -37.87 -25.20 -29.60
CA GLN A 226 -38.23 -25.96 -30.83
C GLN A 226 -37.29 -25.89 -32.07
N THR A 227 -36.94 -26.96 -32.80
CA THR A 227 -37.64 -28.22 -33.19
C THR A 227 -36.67 -29.40 -33.43
N GLY A 228 -37.15 -30.66 -33.42
CA GLY A 228 -36.36 -31.89 -33.76
C GLY A 228 -36.24 -32.18 -35.28
N PRO A 229 -35.96 -33.44 -35.75
CA PRO A 229 -35.97 -34.72 -35.01
C PRO A 229 -34.83 -35.76 -35.27
N GLN A 230 -34.60 -36.63 -34.26
CA GLN A 230 -34.26 -38.07 -34.24
C GLN A 230 -33.06 -38.71 -35.05
N PRO A 231 -32.43 -39.79 -34.54
CA PRO A 231 -31.20 -40.40 -35.09
C PRO A 231 -31.37 -41.86 -35.60
N PRO A 232 -30.28 -42.51 -36.08
CA PRO A 232 -30.20 -43.98 -36.12
C PRO A 232 -29.01 -44.59 -35.35
N ARG A 233 -29.35 -45.35 -34.31
CA ARG A 233 -28.85 -46.69 -33.90
C ARG A 233 -27.33 -46.96 -33.77
N LEU A 234 -26.93 -47.29 -32.54
CA LEU A 234 -25.90 -48.29 -32.24
C LEU A 234 -26.54 -49.70 -32.14
N PRO A 235 -25.83 -50.79 -32.48
CA PRO A 235 -26.25 -52.16 -32.18
C PRO A 235 -25.94 -52.54 -30.72
N THR A 236 -26.73 -53.47 -30.19
CA THR A 236 -26.76 -53.89 -28.78
C THR A 236 -26.12 -55.24 -28.51
N ILE A 237 -25.54 -55.37 -27.30
CA ILE A 237 -25.46 -56.58 -26.46
C ILE A 237 -24.56 -57.73 -26.96
N ASP A 238 -23.62 -58.15 -26.09
CA ASP A 238 -23.54 -59.58 -25.74
C ASP A 238 -23.15 -59.78 -24.26
N THR A 239 -23.31 -61.02 -23.76
CA THR A 239 -23.62 -61.33 -22.35
C THR A 239 -22.65 -62.32 -21.66
N GLY A 240 -22.71 -62.38 -20.31
CA GLY A 240 -22.08 -63.43 -19.46
C GLY A 240 -21.08 -62.86 -18.43
N ALA A 241 -21.18 -62.98 -17.09
CA ALA A 241 -21.72 -63.96 -16.12
C ALA A 241 -20.63 -64.86 -15.49
N TYR A 242 -20.75 -65.11 -14.16
CA TYR A 242 -19.86 -65.89 -13.27
C TYR A 242 -18.46 -65.28 -12.98
N GLY A 243 -17.83 -65.45 -11.81
CA GLY A 243 -18.22 -66.22 -10.60
C GLY A 243 -17.31 -65.92 -9.38
N VAL A 244 -17.59 -66.57 -8.24
CA VAL A 244 -17.03 -66.32 -6.89
C VAL A 244 -15.64 -66.96 -6.67
N GLY A 245 -14.76 -66.34 -5.87
CA GLY A 245 -13.64 -67.06 -5.21
C GLY A 245 -12.49 -66.21 -4.61
N GLY A 246 -12.24 -66.36 -3.31
CA GLY A 246 -10.90 -66.25 -2.70
C GLY A 246 -10.44 -67.64 -2.21
N PRO A 247 -9.39 -67.81 -1.38
CA PRO A 247 -8.53 -66.80 -0.73
C PRO A 247 -6.99 -67.10 -0.74
N GLY A 248 -6.18 -66.13 -0.29
CA GLY A 248 -4.92 -66.35 0.47
C GLY A 248 -3.58 -66.59 -0.27
N GLN A 249 -2.53 -65.80 0.05
CA GLN A 249 -1.39 -66.22 0.92
C GLN A 249 -0.11 -65.33 0.78
N GLN A 250 0.25 -64.69 1.91
CA GLN A 250 1.59 -64.32 2.46
C GLN A 250 2.78 -63.75 1.63
N ARG A 251 3.36 -62.67 2.22
CA ARG A 251 4.81 -62.32 2.40
C ARG A 251 5.65 -62.04 1.12
N ASP A 252 6.52 -61.02 1.07
CA ASP A 252 7.50 -60.60 2.08
C ASP A 252 7.68 -59.07 2.19
N GLY A 253 8.45 -58.63 3.19
CA GLY A 253 8.77 -57.22 3.42
C GLY A 253 10.26 -56.89 3.29
N SER A 254 10.58 -55.62 3.03
CA SER A 254 11.93 -55.08 3.23
C SER A 254 11.89 -53.59 3.60
N VAL A 255 12.39 -53.31 4.80
CA VAL A 255 12.91 -52.00 5.21
C VAL A 255 14.43 -52.13 5.18
N ILE A 256 15.18 -51.12 4.72
CA ILE A 256 16.47 -50.68 5.32
C ILE A 256 17.13 -49.51 4.55
N SER A 257 17.55 -48.52 5.36
CA SER A 257 18.62 -47.49 5.24
C SER A 257 18.84 -46.61 3.99
N ILE A 258 18.99 -45.31 4.29
CA ILE A 258 19.81 -44.35 3.55
C ILE A 258 21.23 -44.36 4.19
N PRO A 259 22.33 -44.39 3.41
CA PRO A 259 23.68 -44.41 3.99
C PRO A 259 24.18 -43.02 4.36
N GLY A 260 24.72 -42.89 5.57
CA GLY A 260 25.59 -41.77 5.93
C GLY A 260 27.05 -42.10 5.65
N LYS A 261 27.84 -41.09 5.26
CA LYS A 261 29.31 -41.12 5.40
C LYS A 261 29.78 -39.83 6.06
N SER A 262 30.26 -39.96 7.28
CA SER A 262 31.07 -38.95 7.97
C SER A 262 32.52 -39.05 7.50
N GLY A 263 33.15 -37.90 7.29
CA GLY A 263 34.60 -37.75 7.17
C GLY A 263 34.97 -36.40 7.73
N SER A 264 35.65 -36.37 8.87
CA SER A 264 36.11 -35.15 9.53
C SER A 264 37.61 -34.96 9.33
N LEU A 265 38.06 -33.70 9.23
CA LEU A 265 39.21 -33.19 9.98
C LEU A 265 39.42 -31.67 9.76
N SER A 266 39.28 -30.92 10.87
CA SER A 266 40.00 -29.70 11.28
C SER A 266 40.40 -28.62 10.26
N GLY A 267 39.95 -27.37 10.49
CA GLY A 267 40.52 -26.16 9.87
C GLY A 267 39.90 -24.82 10.32
N SER A 268 40.37 -24.29 11.46
CA SER A 268 40.20 -22.90 11.96
C SER A 268 38.82 -22.21 11.95
N LEU A 269 38.29 -21.97 13.15
CA LEU A 269 37.36 -20.86 13.43
C LEU A 269 38.13 -19.52 13.46
N THR A 270 37.59 -18.48 12.82
CA THR A 270 37.84 -17.07 13.19
C THR A 270 36.53 -16.27 13.08
N PRO A 271 36.24 -15.33 14.02
CA PRO A 271 34.99 -14.57 14.00
C PRO A 271 35.13 -13.20 13.31
N LEU A 272 34.06 -12.79 12.64
CA LEU A 272 33.48 -11.44 12.52
C LEU A 272 34.37 -10.17 12.56
N SER A 273 34.01 -9.27 11.63
CA SER A 273 34.10 -7.80 11.68
C SER A 273 35.37 -7.09 11.19
N ALA A 274 35.28 -6.53 9.98
CA ALA A 274 35.76 -5.18 9.61
C ALA A 274 35.29 -4.88 8.17
N ASN A 275 34.43 -3.85 7.99
CA ASN A 275 34.20 -3.03 6.77
C ASN A 275 32.79 -2.40 6.67
N TYR A 276 31.84 -2.75 7.55
CA TYR A 276 30.48 -2.17 7.54
C TYR A 276 30.26 -1.05 8.59
N GLN A 277 31.21 -0.12 8.68
CA GLN A 277 31.06 1.13 9.48
C GLN A 277 31.39 2.41 8.68
N ALA A 278 31.72 2.32 7.39
CA ALA A 278 32.13 3.47 6.58
C ALA A 278 30.97 4.32 6.00
N ALA A 279 29.70 3.91 6.16
CA ALA A 279 28.55 4.53 5.50
C ALA A 279 27.69 5.45 6.41
N MET A 280 28.00 5.58 7.70
CA MET A 280 27.20 6.35 8.68
C MET A 280 27.78 7.73 9.03
N ALA A 281 28.79 8.22 8.28
CA ALA A 281 29.56 9.42 8.64
C ALA A 281 29.35 10.65 7.71
N ASN A 282 28.55 10.56 6.64
CA ASN A 282 28.44 11.62 5.61
C ASN A 282 27.19 12.52 5.72
N ALA A 283 26.57 12.63 6.90
CA ALA A 283 25.42 13.50 7.16
C ALA A 283 25.76 14.75 8.00
N ALA A 284 27.01 15.23 7.96
CA ALA A 284 27.48 16.36 8.77
C ALA A 284 28.46 17.31 8.06
N VAL A 285 28.34 17.50 6.73
CA VAL A 285 29.11 18.50 5.98
C VAL A 285 28.21 19.31 5.04
N LEU A 286 27.57 20.35 5.58
CA LEU A 286 27.16 21.57 4.83
C LEU A 286 26.72 22.71 5.77
N ARG A 287 27.62 23.10 6.69
CA ARG A 287 27.66 24.44 7.31
C ARG A 287 29.11 24.86 7.54
N SER A 288 29.84 25.06 6.45
CA SER A 288 31.14 25.75 6.47
C SER A 288 30.91 27.25 6.61
N GLY A 289 31.49 27.86 7.64
CA GLY A 289 31.31 29.26 8.01
C GLY A 289 32.45 29.81 8.88
N GLU A 290 33.67 29.66 8.34
CA GLU A 290 34.89 30.44 8.62
C GLU A 290 35.63 30.35 9.97
N HIS A 291 36.94 30.66 9.86
CA HIS A 291 37.97 30.97 10.87
C HIS A 291 38.59 29.87 11.76
N SER A 292 39.67 29.28 11.22
CA SER A 292 40.91 28.87 11.93
C SER A 292 41.81 30.10 12.25
N PRO A 293 42.89 30.02 13.09
CA PRO A 293 43.84 28.89 13.17
C PRO A 293 44.52 28.53 14.53
N SER A 294 45.16 27.35 14.57
CA SER A 294 46.35 26.94 15.37
C SER A 294 46.25 26.97 16.93
N GLN A 295 46.84 26.08 17.75
CA GLN A 295 47.71 24.88 17.65
C GLN A 295 47.69 24.18 19.05
N ALA A 296 48.16 22.95 19.36
CA ALA A 296 48.78 21.83 18.62
C ALA A 296 48.55 20.48 19.39
N SER A 297 49.35 19.44 19.05
CA SER A 297 49.65 18.16 19.74
C SER A 297 48.96 17.81 21.08
N LEU A 298 48.18 16.72 21.20
CA LEU A 298 48.57 15.29 21.20
C LEU A 298 49.61 14.86 22.26
N ILE A 299 49.19 14.00 23.19
CA ILE A 299 49.82 12.70 23.54
C ILE A 299 48.85 11.89 24.44
N SER A 300 48.81 10.57 24.23
CA SER A 300 47.94 9.60 24.91
C SER A 300 48.57 9.01 26.19
N PRO A 301 47.77 8.50 27.16
CA PRO A 301 48.28 7.89 28.39
C PRO A 301 48.47 6.37 28.26
N THR A 302 49.53 5.83 28.89
CA THR A 302 49.50 4.78 29.94
C THR A 302 50.83 4.03 30.07
N SER A 303 51.45 4.10 31.24
CA SER A 303 51.88 2.92 32.02
C SER A 303 52.23 3.35 33.45
N ALA A 304 52.23 2.40 34.39
CA ALA A 304 52.38 2.68 35.82
C ALA A 304 53.77 2.26 36.35
N ALA A 305 54.29 3.00 37.34
CA ALA A 305 54.68 2.47 38.66
C ALA A 305 55.73 3.32 39.40
N ARG A 306 55.54 3.46 40.73
CA ARG A 306 56.50 3.83 41.79
C ARG A 306 57.17 5.23 41.75
N PRO A 307 57.09 5.96 42.87
CA PRO A 307 58.14 6.85 43.34
C PRO A 307 58.86 6.26 44.58
N MET A 308 60.17 6.50 44.70
CA MET A 308 60.89 6.44 45.97
C MET A 308 61.70 7.72 46.18
N SER A 309 61.62 8.27 47.40
CA SER A 309 62.57 9.15 48.08
C SER A 309 63.23 10.32 47.33
N GLY A 310 62.89 11.54 47.75
CA GLY A 310 63.67 12.76 47.57
C GLY A 310 63.15 13.83 48.52
N SER A 311 63.93 14.20 49.54
CA SER A 311 63.47 15.04 50.66
C SER A 311 63.52 16.54 50.37
N PHE A 312 62.55 17.30 50.89
CA PHE A 312 62.83 18.62 51.46
C PHE A 312 61.85 18.95 52.60
N SER A 313 62.33 19.71 53.59
CA SER A 313 61.64 19.97 54.86
C SER A 313 60.85 21.27 54.83
N GLY A 314 59.70 21.32 55.51
CA GLY A 314 58.86 22.51 55.64
C GLY A 314 57.60 22.24 56.47
N ASN A 315 57.73 22.28 57.79
CA ASN A 315 56.65 21.91 58.73
C ASN A 315 55.81 23.15 59.11
N VAL A 316 54.54 23.21 58.69
CA VAL A 316 53.54 24.17 59.21
C VAL A 316 52.22 23.46 59.47
N ASN A 317 51.86 23.35 60.75
CA ASN A 317 50.52 22.93 61.18
C ASN A 317 49.50 24.04 60.90
N GLY A 318 48.36 23.71 60.29
CA GLY A 318 47.29 24.69 60.07
C GLY A 318 46.05 24.13 59.38
N GLN A 319 45.20 23.44 60.14
CA GLN A 319 43.81 23.05 59.79
C GLN A 319 43.62 22.51 58.35
N GLY A 320 43.81 21.19 58.20
CA GLY A 320 43.37 20.47 57.02
C GLY A 320 41.86 20.54 56.87
N VAL A 321 41.40 21.43 56.00
CA VAL A 321 40.04 21.44 55.47
C VAL A 321 39.83 20.12 54.72
N ASP A 322 38.84 19.32 55.12
CA ASP A 322 38.57 18.04 54.46
C ASP A 322 38.00 18.29 53.06
N HIS A 323 38.89 18.29 52.08
CA HIS A 323 38.55 18.48 50.67
C HIS A 323 37.61 17.41 50.11
N ALA A 324 37.51 16.23 50.73
CA ALA A 324 36.52 15.22 50.36
C ALA A 324 35.12 15.63 50.86
N LEU A 325 35.01 16.08 52.11
CA LEU A 325 33.75 16.59 52.67
C LEU A 325 33.23 17.81 51.90
N LEU A 326 34.11 18.76 51.56
CA LEU A 326 33.73 19.92 50.74
C LEU A 326 33.29 19.54 49.34
N ARG A 327 34.00 18.62 48.66
CA ARG A 327 33.59 18.14 47.33
C ARG A 327 32.23 17.44 47.39
N GLN A 328 31.98 16.60 48.40
CA GLN A 328 30.69 15.96 48.63
C GLN A 328 29.58 16.97 48.95
N GLN A 329 29.87 18.05 49.69
CA GLN A 329 28.92 19.13 49.93
C GLN A 329 28.61 19.93 48.66
N MET A 330 29.62 20.22 47.83
CA MET A 330 29.43 20.89 46.54
C MET A 330 28.60 20.03 45.57
N GLU A 331 28.90 18.74 45.42
CA GLU A 331 28.12 17.80 44.60
C GLU A 331 26.64 17.72 45.06
N ASN A 332 26.39 17.72 46.37
CA ASN A 332 25.03 17.76 46.92
C ASN A 332 24.32 19.09 46.65
N ILE A 333 25.03 20.22 46.73
CA ILE A 333 24.48 21.56 46.43
C ILE A 333 24.16 21.69 44.93
N GLU A 334 25.07 21.24 44.05
CA GLU A 334 24.84 21.19 42.60
C GLU A 334 23.65 20.29 42.24
N ALA A 335 23.55 19.10 42.84
CA ALA A 335 22.41 18.21 42.65
C ALA A 335 21.08 18.81 43.16
N GLN A 336 21.10 19.57 44.26
CA GLN A 336 19.93 20.29 44.76
C GLN A 336 19.53 21.48 43.86
N LEU A 337 20.50 22.27 43.41
CA LEU A 337 20.28 23.37 42.45
C LEU A 337 19.72 22.85 41.14
N GLN A 338 20.33 21.82 40.55
CA GLN A 338 19.87 21.20 39.31
C GLN A 338 18.44 20.62 39.45
N LYS A 339 18.12 20.02 40.61
CA LYS A 339 16.76 19.53 40.89
C LYS A 339 15.75 20.66 41.06
N HIS A 340 16.16 21.80 41.64
CA HIS A 340 15.33 22.99 41.78
C HIS A 340 15.06 23.65 40.42
N ASP A 341 16.09 23.82 39.58
CA ASP A 341 15.97 24.39 38.24
C ASP A 341 15.15 23.50 37.30
N ILE A 342 15.34 22.18 37.33
CA ILE A 342 14.48 21.23 36.59
C ILE A 342 13.02 21.34 37.09
N GLY A 343 12.80 21.47 38.41
CA GLY A 343 11.47 21.69 38.97
C GLY A 343 10.82 22.99 38.47
N HIS A 344 11.56 24.09 38.49
CA HIS A 344 11.09 25.40 38.01
C HIS A 344 10.83 25.39 36.50
N LEU A 345 11.70 24.75 35.71
CA LEU A 345 11.53 24.57 34.26
C LEU A 345 10.26 23.77 33.96
N LEU A 346 10.04 22.64 34.64
CA LEU A 346 8.85 21.81 34.45
C LEU A 346 7.55 22.55 34.82
N LEU A 347 7.56 23.32 35.92
CA LEU A 347 6.42 24.18 36.30
C LEU A 347 6.17 25.29 35.27
N THR A 348 7.23 25.92 34.76
CA THR A 348 7.15 26.95 33.71
C THR A 348 6.58 26.37 32.41
N MET A 349 7.07 25.21 31.97
CA MET A 349 6.55 24.50 30.79
C MET A 349 5.08 24.07 30.98
N ALA A 350 4.70 23.59 32.16
CA ALA A 350 3.32 23.24 32.48
C ALA A 350 2.39 24.46 32.46
N SER A 351 2.86 25.62 32.96
CA SER A 351 2.15 26.90 32.92
C SER A 351 1.94 27.38 31.48
N ILE A 352 3.00 27.39 30.67
CA ILE A 352 2.93 27.74 29.23
C ILE A 352 1.96 26.81 28.49
N ALA A 353 2.01 25.51 28.75
CA ALA A 353 1.09 24.54 28.16
C ALA A 353 -0.37 24.80 28.58
N SER A 354 -0.65 25.09 29.85
CA SER A 354 -2.00 25.45 30.31
C SER A 354 -2.49 26.76 29.65
N GLN A 355 -1.65 27.79 29.55
CA GLN A 355 -1.97 29.03 28.84
C GLN A 355 -2.27 28.80 27.34
N PHE A 356 -1.54 27.91 26.69
CA PHE A 356 -1.77 27.51 25.31
C PHE A 356 -3.11 26.78 25.13
N PHE A 357 -3.38 25.73 25.91
CA PHE A 357 -4.62 24.94 25.77
C PHE A 357 -5.87 25.63 26.32
N SER A 358 -5.75 26.60 27.24
CA SER A 358 -6.87 27.40 27.73
C SER A 358 -7.40 28.41 26.71
N ARG A 359 -6.67 28.66 25.62
CA ARG A 359 -7.05 29.57 24.52
C ARG A 359 -7.29 28.80 23.20
N PRO A 360 -8.53 28.33 22.94
CA PRO A 360 -8.89 27.54 21.75
C PRO A 360 -8.39 28.11 20.42
N TRP A 361 -8.45 29.43 20.24
CA TRP A 361 -8.03 30.09 19.00
C TRP A 361 -6.52 30.01 18.74
N ILE A 362 -5.68 29.95 19.78
CA ILE A 362 -4.22 29.77 19.61
C ILE A 362 -3.95 28.38 19.06
N VAL A 363 -4.57 27.34 19.65
CA VAL A 363 -4.43 25.95 19.22
C VAL A 363 -4.90 25.77 17.77
N VAL A 364 -6.05 26.34 17.41
CA VAL A 364 -6.57 26.34 16.04
C VAL A 364 -5.65 27.10 15.08
N THR A 365 -5.10 28.25 15.48
CA THR A 365 -4.15 29.02 14.66
C THR A 365 -2.87 28.23 14.39
N VAL A 366 -2.28 27.60 15.41
CA VAL A 366 -1.10 26.73 15.25
C VAL A 366 -1.43 25.51 14.36
N SER A 367 -2.62 24.92 14.51
CA SER A 367 -3.10 23.82 13.67
C SER A 367 -3.24 24.19 12.18
N ILE A 368 -3.65 25.42 11.89
CA ILE A 368 -3.71 26.00 10.54
C ILE A 368 -2.30 26.30 10.01
N LEU A 369 -1.45 26.98 10.79
CA LEU A 369 -0.09 27.33 10.39
C LEU A 369 0.77 26.09 10.10
N LEU A 370 0.62 25.03 10.91
CA LEU A 370 1.25 23.72 10.66
C LEU A 370 0.87 23.17 9.26
N ARG A 371 -0.42 23.22 8.90
CA ARG A 371 -0.92 22.71 7.62
C ARG A 371 -0.46 23.59 6.44
N LEU A 372 -0.47 24.92 6.60
CA LEU A 372 0.05 25.83 5.58
C LEU A 372 1.55 25.63 5.35
N ALA A 373 2.34 25.47 6.42
CA ALA A 373 3.76 25.17 6.34
C ALA A 373 4.02 23.84 5.62
N LEU A 374 3.24 22.78 5.93
CA LEU A 374 3.32 21.49 5.26
C LEU A 374 2.93 21.54 3.78
N ILE A 375 1.94 22.36 3.37
CA ILE A 375 1.58 22.53 1.95
C ILE A 375 2.71 23.26 1.19
N VAL A 376 3.28 24.33 1.76
CA VAL A 376 4.40 25.07 1.15
C VAL A 376 5.65 24.18 1.06
N TYR A 377 5.99 23.48 2.15
CA TYR A 377 7.08 22.50 2.17
C TYR A 377 6.84 21.36 1.17
N GLY A 378 5.62 20.83 1.11
CA GLY A 378 5.25 19.77 0.19
C GLY A 378 5.43 20.15 -1.28
N ARG A 379 5.01 21.37 -1.67
CA ARG A 379 5.25 21.91 -3.01
C ARG A 379 6.75 22.09 -3.30
N TRP A 380 7.54 22.51 -2.31
CA TRP A 380 9.00 22.57 -2.45
C TRP A 380 9.60 21.17 -2.61
N GLN A 381 9.20 20.20 -1.80
CA GLN A 381 9.67 18.81 -1.90
C GLN A 381 9.30 18.20 -3.25
N ASP A 382 8.07 18.39 -3.73
CA ASP A 382 7.63 17.87 -5.04
C ASP A 382 8.47 18.41 -6.20
N ALA A 383 8.98 19.64 -6.09
CA ALA A 383 9.86 20.26 -7.08
C ALA A 383 11.35 19.90 -6.93
N ASN A 384 11.82 19.56 -5.72
CA ASN A 384 13.26 19.42 -5.40
C ASN A 384 13.69 18.00 -4.96
N SER A 385 12.76 17.06 -4.81
CA SER A 385 13.01 15.68 -4.37
C SER A 385 12.51 14.66 -5.41
N PRO A 386 13.21 13.53 -5.61
CA PRO A 386 12.65 12.39 -6.35
C PRO A 386 11.44 11.78 -5.61
N ILE A 387 11.51 11.68 -4.28
CA ILE A 387 10.40 11.20 -3.44
C ILE A 387 9.39 12.34 -3.27
N LYS A 388 8.24 12.19 -3.93
CA LYS A 388 7.16 13.18 -3.92
C LYS A 388 6.41 13.20 -2.59
N TYR A 389 6.09 14.42 -2.17
CA TYR A 389 5.23 14.68 -1.03
C TYR A 389 3.77 14.50 -1.41
N THR A 390 3.32 15.07 -2.54
CA THR A 390 1.94 14.91 -3.00
C THR A 390 1.57 13.43 -3.19
N ASP A 391 0.40 13.04 -2.68
CA ASP A 391 -0.12 11.69 -2.83
C ASP A 391 -0.58 11.42 -4.28
N ILE A 392 -0.39 10.18 -4.77
CA ILE A 392 -0.83 9.79 -6.11
C ILE A 392 -2.35 9.92 -6.27
N ASP A 393 -3.13 9.68 -5.22
CA ASP A 393 -4.58 9.85 -5.24
C ASP A 393 -4.98 11.32 -5.48
N TYR A 394 -4.17 12.28 -5.01
CA TYR A 394 -4.42 13.70 -5.27
C TYR A 394 -4.29 14.07 -6.76
N LEU A 395 -3.34 13.44 -7.45
CA LEU A 395 -3.19 13.57 -8.90
C LEU A 395 -4.37 12.94 -9.63
N VAL A 396 -4.83 11.76 -9.19
CA VAL A 396 -6.03 11.08 -9.71
C VAL A 396 -7.29 11.94 -9.53
N PHE A 397 -7.45 12.61 -8.37
CA PHE A 397 -8.56 13.55 -8.15
C PHE A 397 -8.48 14.77 -9.06
N THR A 398 -7.28 15.34 -9.23
CA THR A 398 -7.04 16.53 -10.05
C THR A 398 -7.26 16.23 -11.53
N ASP A 399 -6.86 15.06 -12.02
CA ASP A 399 -7.16 14.62 -13.38
C ASP A 399 -8.66 14.44 -13.61
N ALA A 400 -9.37 13.82 -12.66
CA ALA A 400 -10.82 13.70 -12.73
C ALA A 400 -11.53 15.07 -12.73
N ALA A 401 -11.04 16.04 -11.95
CA ALA A 401 -11.50 17.42 -11.98
C ALA A 401 -11.23 18.09 -13.34
N ARG A 402 -10.08 17.83 -13.98
CA ARG A 402 -9.75 18.30 -15.34
C ARG A 402 -10.66 17.68 -16.41
N PHE A 403 -11.02 16.40 -16.29
CA PHE A 403 -12.01 15.78 -17.19
C PHE A 403 -13.38 16.45 -17.03
N VAL A 404 -13.84 16.63 -15.80
CA VAL A 404 -15.09 17.34 -15.49
C VAL A 404 -15.08 18.78 -16.04
N ALA A 405 -13.96 19.50 -15.91
CA ALA A 405 -13.78 20.85 -16.47
C ALA A 405 -13.86 20.91 -18.00
N ARG A 406 -13.58 19.80 -18.69
CA ARG A 406 -13.70 19.64 -20.14
C ARG A 406 -15.06 19.03 -20.57
N GLY A 407 -16.04 18.98 -19.67
CA GLY A 407 -17.35 18.37 -19.93
C GLY A 407 -17.34 16.83 -20.03
N ARG A 408 -16.23 16.18 -19.66
CA ARG A 408 -16.04 14.72 -19.73
C ARG A 408 -16.36 14.03 -18.41
N SER A 409 -16.40 12.70 -18.43
CA SER A 409 -16.60 11.87 -17.24
C SER A 409 -15.34 11.85 -16.36
N PRO A 410 -15.42 11.97 -15.02
CA PRO A 410 -14.27 11.79 -14.15
C PRO A 410 -13.69 10.37 -14.22
N TYR A 411 -14.51 9.38 -14.64
CA TYR A 411 -14.08 7.99 -14.85
C TYR A 411 -13.23 7.78 -16.10
N ASP A 412 -13.12 8.79 -16.98
CA ASP A 412 -12.15 8.77 -18.08
C ASP A 412 -10.70 8.75 -17.54
N ARG A 413 -10.49 9.15 -16.27
CA ARG A 413 -9.27 8.83 -15.54
C ARG A 413 -9.33 7.38 -15.05
N ALA A 414 -8.61 6.49 -15.73
CA ALA A 414 -8.66 5.04 -15.54
C ALA A 414 -8.61 4.53 -14.09
N THR A 415 -7.90 5.20 -13.17
CA THR A 415 -7.77 4.80 -11.75
C THR A 415 -8.73 5.53 -10.79
N TYR A 416 -9.65 6.36 -11.28
CA TYR A 416 -10.61 7.07 -10.42
C TYR A 416 -11.67 6.10 -9.88
N ARG A 417 -11.78 5.98 -8.55
CA ARG A 417 -12.68 5.06 -7.82
C ARG A 417 -13.53 5.77 -6.75
N TYR A 418 -13.78 7.06 -6.95
CA TYR A 418 -14.42 7.95 -5.97
C TYR A 418 -15.78 8.46 -6.49
N THR A 419 -16.60 9.08 -5.65
CA THR A 419 -17.84 9.73 -6.12
C THR A 419 -17.51 10.92 -7.05
N PRO A 420 -18.23 11.15 -8.16
CA PRO A 420 -18.02 12.30 -9.04
C PRO A 420 -18.13 13.64 -8.29
N LEU A 421 -18.88 13.67 -7.18
CA LEU A 421 -18.98 14.85 -6.31
C LEU A 421 -17.61 15.34 -5.82
N LEU A 422 -16.64 14.43 -5.60
CA LEU A 422 -15.28 14.80 -5.21
C LEU A 422 -14.54 15.52 -6.35
N ALA A 423 -14.70 15.07 -7.60
CA ALA A 423 -14.13 15.76 -8.76
C ALA A 423 -14.76 17.15 -8.98
N TRP A 424 -16.07 17.29 -8.71
CA TRP A 424 -16.74 18.61 -8.74
C TRP A 424 -16.30 19.55 -7.62
N LEU A 425 -16.14 19.06 -6.38
CA LEU A 425 -15.60 19.86 -5.28
C LEU A 425 -14.17 20.35 -5.55
N LEU A 426 -13.40 19.55 -6.28
CA LEU A 426 -12.01 19.86 -6.64
C LEU A 426 -11.88 20.56 -8.00
N TYR A 427 -12.97 20.98 -8.64
CA TYR A 427 -12.96 21.67 -9.93
C TYR A 427 -11.89 22.79 -10.05
N PRO A 428 -11.64 23.64 -9.02
CA PRO A 428 -10.60 24.68 -9.12
C PRO A 428 -9.18 24.13 -9.37
N THR A 429 -8.84 22.90 -8.96
CA THR A 429 -7.49 22.34 -9.22
C THR A 429 -7.20 22.13 -10.71
N ALA A 430 -8.24 22.10 -11.55
CA ALA A 430 -8.10 22.05 -13.00
C ALA A 430 -7.52 23.36 -13.60
N TRP A 431 -7.56 24.49 -12.89
CA TRP A 431 -7.03 25.79 -13.37
C TRP A 431 -5.49 25.89 -13.31
N GLY A 432 -4.82 24.96 -12.61
CA GLY A 432 -3.36 24.90 -12.55
C GLY A 432 -2.69 25.99 -11.70
N GLY A 433 -1.37 26.12 -11.83
CA GLY A 433 -0.58 27.09 -11.06
C GLY A 433 -0.67 26.86 -9.54
N TRP A 434 -1.12 27.89 -8.81
CA TRP A 434 -1.41 27.80 -7.37
C TRP A 434 -2.73 27.11 -7.04
N TRP A 435 -3.70 27.11 -7.95
CA TRP A 435 -4.97 26.41 -7.76
C TRP A 435 -4.81 24.89 -7.67
N PHE A 436 -3.69 24.34 -8.16
CA PHE A 436 -3.33 22.95 -7.92
C PHE A 436 -3.32 22.59 -6.42
N GLU A 437 -2.99 23.51 -5.51
CA GLU A 437 -2.98 23.24 -4.06
C GLU A 437 -4.38 23.34 -3.41
N PHE A 438 -5.40 23.80 -4.14
CA PHE A 438 -6.74 24.09 -3.59
C PHE A 438 -7.35 22.89 -2.84
N GLY A 439 -7.23 21.69 -3.39
CA GLY A 439 -7.77 20.49 -2.76
C GLY A 439 -7.07 20.11 -1.46
N LYS A 440 -5.73 20.23 -1.39
CA LYS A 440 -4.97 20.07 -0.14
C LYS A 440 -5.41 21.08 0.92
N VAL A 441 -5.59 22.34 0.54
CA VAL A 441 -6.11 23.39 1.44
C VAL A 441 -7.53 23.04 1.91
N PHE A 442 -8.40 22.59 1.00
CA PHE A 442 -9.77 22.19 1.31
C PHE A 442 -9.83 21.00 2.29
N PHE A 443 -9.01 19.96 2.09
CA PHE A 443 -8.91 18.83 3.03
C PHE A 443 -8.30 19.23 4.36
N ALA A 444 -7.26 20.08 4.36
CA ALA A 444 -6.63 20.63 5.56
C ALA A 444 -7.62 21.48 6.39
N VAL A 445 -8.51 22.25 5.75
CA VAL A 445 -9.62 22.94 6.42
C VAL A 445 -10.61 21.95 7.03
N GLY A 446 -10.91 20.85 6.32
CA GLY A 446 -11.72 19.74 6.83
C GLY A 446 -11.22 19.19 8.17
N ASP A 447 -9.90 18.99 8.32
CA ASP A 447 -9.31 18.58 9.61
C ASP A 447 -9.55 19.60 10.72
N VAL A 448 -9.36 20.89 10.44
CA VAL A 448 -9.47 21.95 11.45
C VAL A 448 -10.92 22.09 11.92
N VAL A 449 -11.88 22.03 11.00
CA VAL A 449 -13.31 21.99 11.33
C VAL A 449 -13.66 20.73 12.13
N THR A 450 -13.11 19.57 11.75
CA THR A 450 -13.29 18.31 12.50
C THR A 450 -12.81 18.44 13.94
N GLY A 451 -11.61 18.96 14.17
CA GLY A 451 -11.06 19.16 15.51
C GLY A 451 -11.84 20.19 16.34
N TRP A 452 -12.36 21.25 15.70
CA TRP A 452 -13.27 22.20 16.35
C TRP A 452 -14.61 21.55 16.75
N LEU A 453 -15.18 20.69 15.91
CA LEU A 453 -16.39 19.94 16.24
C LEU A 453 -16.14 18.93 17.36
N ILE A 454 -14.99 18.25 17.38
CA ILE A 454 -14.56 17.40 18.51
C ILE A 454 -14.52 18.21 19.81
N TYR A 455 -13.90 19.40 19.80
CA TYR A 455 -13.91 20.31 20.94
C TYR A 455 -15.34 20.71 21.37
N ALA A 456 -16.21 21.09 20.42
CA ALA A 456 -17.59 21.46 20.69
C ALA A 456 -18.40 20.30 21.31
N ILE A 457 -18.21 19.06 20.83
CA ILE A 457 -18.80 17.86 21.42
C ILE A 457 -18.29 17.65 22.85
N LEU A 458 -16.97 17.73 23.08
CA LEU A 458 -16.37 17.60 24.42
C LEU A 458 -16.97 18.61 25.41
N ARG A 459 -17.07 19.88 25.00
CA ARG A 459 -17.65 20.97 25.82
C ARG A 459 -19.14 20.80 26.08
N GLY A 460 -19.91 20.33 25.09
CA GLY A 460 -21.35 20.11 25.23
C GLY A 460 -21.71 18.88 26.05
N ARG A 461 -20.87 17.83 25.99
CA ARG A 461 -21.12 16.54 26.63
C ARG A 461 -20.67 16.48 28.09
N TRP A 462 -19.48 16.98 28.42
CA TRP A 462 -18.94 16.92 29.78
C TRP A 462 -18.99 18.27 30.48
N LYS A 463 -20.03 18.49 31.28
CA LYS A 463 -20.16 19.71 32.12
C LYS A 463 -19.03 19.89 33.13
N GLY A 464 -18.38 18.81 33.57
CA GLY A 464 -17.26 18.84 34.51
C GLY A 464 -15.86 18.91 33.87
N LEU A 465 -15.75 18.78 32.54
CA LEU A 465 -14.45 18.84 31.85
C LEU A 465 -14.09 20.31 31.57
N SER A 466 -12.91 20.74 32.02
CA SER A 466 -12.45 22.12 31.80
C SER A 466 -12.27 22.42 30.31
N GLY A 467 -12.37 23.70 29.93
CA GLY A 467 -12.12 24.13 28.54
C GLY A 467 -10.72 23.74 28.06
N GLU A 468 -9.73 23.84 28.94
CA GLU A 468 -8.34 23.42 28.70
C GLU A 468 -8.25 21.91 28.42
N SER A 469 -8.83 21.06 29.27
CA SER A 469 -8.79 19.61 29.08
C SER A 469 -9.54 19.17 27.82
N SER A 470 -10.69 19.79 27.51
CA SER A 470 -11.38 19.57 26.23
C SER A 470 -10.48 19.92 25.04
N MET A 471 -9.69 20.98 25.13
CA MET A 471 -8.78 21.39 24.06
C MET A 471 -7.56 20.45 23.95
N LYS A 472 -7.02 19.95 25.07
CA LYS A 472 -5.97 18.91 25.07
C LYS A 472 -6.43 17.64 24.35
N PHE A 473 -7.66 17.17 24.61
CA PHE A 473 -8.22 16.02 23.88
C PHE A 473 -8.44 16.33 22.39
N ALA A 474 -9.04 17.47 22.04
CA ALA A 474 -9.19 17.87 20.63
C ALA A 474 -7.85 18.02 19.88
N SER A 475 -6.77 18.32 20.61
CA SER A 475 -5.40 18.45 20.05
C SER A 475 -4.80 17.12 19.59
N ILE A 476 -5.31 15.97 20.06
CA ILE A 476 -4.97 14.63 19.53
C ILE A 476 -5.37 14.49 18.05
N TRP A 477 -6.25 15.36 17.55
CA TRP A 477 -6.56 15.53 16.13
C TRP A 477 -5.92 16.80 15.54
N LEU A 478 -6.14 17.98 16.16
CA LEU A 478 -5.72 19.28 15.58
C LEU A 478 -4.20 19.41 15.40
N LEU A 479 -3.40 18.94 16.36
CA LEU A 479 -1.94 19.09 16.38
C LEU A 479 -1.21 17.80 16.00
N ASN A 480 -1.93 16.80 15.51
CA ASN A 480 -1.38 15.50 15.20
C ASN A 480 -0.64 15.54 13.85
N PRO A 481 0.66 15.22 13.79
CA PRO A 481 1.44 15.30 12.57
C PRO A 481 0.97 14.30 11.52
N MET A 482 0.45 13.11 11.90
CA MET A 482 -0.09 12.14 10.94
C MET A 482 -1.35 12.69 10.25
N VAL A 483 -2.27 13.27 11.02
CA VAL A 483 -3.51 13.88 10.49
C VAL A 483 -3.16 15.04 9.56
N ALA A 484 -2.32 15.98 10.02
CA ALA A 484 -1.91 17.14 9.24
C ALA A 484 -1.19 16.73 7.95
N ASN A 485 -0.26 15.76 8.01
CA ASN A 485 0.49 15.30 6.86
C ASN A 485 -0.43 14.63 5.82
N ILE A 486 -1.37 13.77 6.23
CA ILE A 486 -2.22 13.03 5.27
C ILE A 486 -3.16 13.98 4.48
N SER A 487 -3.76 14.99 5.12
CA SER A 487 -4.60 15.96 4.41
C SER A 487 -3.79 16.89 3.51
N THR A 488 -2.62 17.35 3.96
CA THR A 488 -1.76 18.26 3.18
C THR A 488 -0.99 17.57 2.04
N ARG A 489 -0.77 16.25 2.11
CA ARG A 489 -0.38 15.43 0.95
C ARG A 489 -1.49 15.30 -0.10
N GLY A 490 -2.75 15.58 0.27
CA GLY A 490 -3.90 15.63 -0.63
C GLY A 490 -4.91 14.49 -0.47
N SER A 491 -4.92 13.77 0.66
CA SER A 491 -5.93 12.74 0.89
C SER A 491 -7.30 13.32 1.28
N SER A 492 -8.37 12.74 0.74
CA SER A 492 -9.76 13.16 0.98
C SER A 492 -10.35 12.68 2.31
N GLU A 493 -9.59 12.02 3.19
CA GLU A 493 -10.11 11.58 4.51
C GLU A 493 -10.64 12.75 5.36
N GLY A 494 -10.02 13.94 5.31
CA GLY A 494 -10.46 15.12 6.06
C GLY A 494 -11.89 15.58 5.71
N LEU A 495 -12.33 15.40 4.46
CA LEU A 495 -13.70 15.69 4.02
C LEU A 495 -14.72 14.72 4.64
N ILE A 496 -14.33 13.46 4.77
CA ILE A 496 -15.16 12.43 5.39
C ILE A 496 -15.19 12.58 6.92
N ALA A 497 -14.05 12.89 7.53
CA ALA A 497 -13.91 13.14 8.96
C ALA A 497 -14.87 14.24 9.43
N VAL A 498 -14.96 15.36 8.70
CA VAL A 498 -15.87 16.46 9.05
C VAL A 498 -17.34 16.05 8.90
N ILE A 499 -17.71 15.28 7.88
CA ILE A 499 -19.09 14.79 7.71
C ILE A 499 -19.47 13.83 8.85
N VAL A 500 -18.59 12.90 9.23
CA VAL A 500 -18.84 11.92 10.30
C VAL A 500 -18.92 12.57 11.68
N VAL A 501 -18.05 13.54 11.99
CA VAL A 501 -18.13 14.26 13.28
C VAL A 501 -19.30 15.25 13.30
N ALA A 502 -19.65 15.89 12.17
CA ALA A 502 -20.86 16.69 12.07
C ALA A 502 -22.14 15.83 12.25
N LEU A 503 -22.15 14.61 11.71
CA LEU A 503 -23.22 13.62 11.93
C LEU A 503 -23.35 13.27 13.41
N LEU A 504 -22.23 12.95 14.08
CA LEU A 504 -22.22 12.65 15.51
C LEU A 504 -22.70 13.86 16.34
N TRP A 505 -22.19 15.06 16.04
CA TRP A 505 -22.63 16.29 16.69
C TRP A 505 -24.13 16.55 16.48
N ALA A 506 -24.64 16.36 15.28
CA ALA A 506 -26.06 16.50 14.97
C ALA A 506 -26.91 15.48 15.74
N ALA A 507 -26.46 14.22 15.85
CA ALA A 507 -27.14 13.17 16.59
C ALA A 507 -27.17 13.45 18.10
N LEU A 508 -26.03 13.80 18.71
CA LEU A 508 -25.94 14.19 20.12
C LEU A 508 -26.77 15.45 20.42
N SER A 509 -26.79 16.41 19.49
CA SER A 509 -27.58 17.64 19.60
C SER A 509 -29.06 17.46 19.22
N ARG A 510 -29.53 16.21 19.01
CA ARG A 510 -30.91 15.88 18.60
C ARG A 510 -31.41 16.60 17.34
N ARG A 511 -30.50 17.01 16.45
CA ARG A 511 -30.81 17.63 15.15
C ARG A 511 -31.17 16.54 14.12
N PHE A 512 -32.27 15.82 14.36
CA PHE A 512 -32.64 14.60 13.63
C PHE A 512 -32.62 14.75 12.10
N VAL A 513 -33.12 15.89 11.59
CA VAL A 513 -33.14 16.21 10.15
C VAL A 513 -31.72 16.31 9.58
N LEU A 514 -30.85 17.08 10.24
CA LEU A 514 -29.46 17.25 9.84
C LEU A 514 -28.68 15.93 9.93
N ALA A 515 -28.93 15.12 10.97
CA ALA A 515 -28.32 13.80 11.10
C ALA A 515 -28.72 12.85 9.96
N GLY A 516 -29.99 12.84 9.55
CA GLY A 516 -30.44 12.08 8.38
C GLY A 516 -29.73 12.50 7.08
N VAL A 517 -29.70 13.80 6.79
CA VAL A 517 -29.04 14.34 5.60
C VAL A 517 -27.53 14.06 5.60
N LEU A 518 -26.84 14.30 6.72
CA LEU A 518 -25.39 14.06 6.84
C LEU A 518 -25.04 12.57 6.72
N LEU A 519 -25.88 11.67 7.24
CA LEU A 519 -25.68 10.23 7.06
C LEU A 519 -25.81 9.84 5.58
N GLY A 520 -26.87 10.27 4.89
CA GLY A 520 -27.05 9.96 3.46
C GLY A 520 -25.96 10.55 2.56
N LEU A 521 -25.52 11.79 2.85
CA LEU A 521 -24.39 12.43 2.18
C LEU A 521 -23.07 11.67 2.46
N GLY A 522 -22.80 11.32 3.72
CA GLY A 522 -21.61 10.58 4.11
C GLY A 522 -21.48 9.26 3.37
N VAL A 523 -22.55 8.45 3.34
CA VAL A 523 -22.61 7.15 2.65
C VAL A 523 -22.45 7.30 1.12
N HIS A 524 -22.90 8.43 0.54
CA HIS A 524 -22.68 8.73 -0.88
C HIS A 524 -21.21 9.11 -1.18
N VAL A 525 -20.51 9.79 -0.26
CA VAL A 525 -19.11 10.18 -0.48
C VAL A 525 -18.14 9.01 -0.27
N LYS A 526 -18.37 8.18 0.75
CA LYS A 526 -17.76 6.85 0.94
C LYS A 526 -18.77 5.93 1.62
N ILE A 527 -18.79 4.64 1.30
CA ILE A 527 -19.84 3.73 1.82
C ILE A 527 -19.79 3.47 3.34
N TYR A 528 -18.61 3.50 3.97
CA TYR A 528 -18.43 3.01 5.35
C TYR A 528 -19.22 3.74 6.48
N PRO A 529 -19.58 5.05 6.41
CA PRO A 529 -20.38 5.70 7.47
C PRO A 529 -21.76 5.07 7.65
N PHE A 530 -22.20 4.20 6.73
CA PHE A 530 -23.40 3.38 6.85
C PHE A 530 -23.43 2.59 8.16
N ILE A 531 -22.28 2.11 8.65
CA ILE A 531 -22.24 1.35 9.92
C ILE A 531 -22.81 2.15 11.09
N TYR A 532 -22.63 3.48 11.10
CA TYR A 532 -23.09 4.34 12.19
C TYR A 532 -24.61 4.52 12.24
N ALA A 533 -25.33 4.21 11.14
CA ALA A 533 -26.79 4.26 11.10
C ALA A 533 -27.43 3.41 12.21
N ALA A 534 -26.88 2.21 12.44
CA ALA A 534 -27.35 1.29 13.47
C ALA A 534 -27.16 1.86 14.89
N SER A 535 -26.00 2.45 15.19
CA SER A 535 -25.76 3.02 16.53
C SER A 535 -26.57 4.28 16.79
N ILE A 536 -26.75 5.15 15.78
CA ILE A 536 -27.61 6.33 15.93
C ILE A 536 -29.08 5.91 16.11
N TRP A 537 -29.52 4.84 15.43
CA TRP A 537 -30.84 4.24 15.66
C TRP A 537 -31.03 3.76 17.10
N TRP A 538 -30.09 2.95 17.62
CA TRP A 538 -30.13 2.51 19.03
C TRP A 538 -30.04 3.69 20.00
N TYR A 539 -29.19 4.68 19.72
CA TYR A 539 -29.07 5.89 20.50
C TYR A 539 -30.36 6.71 20.56
N TYR A 540 -31.15 6.79 19.49
CA TYR A 540 -32.50 7.41 19.47
C TYR A 540 -33.57 6.53 20.14
N SER A 541 -33.23 5.84 21.23
CA SER A 541 -34.21 5.20 22.11
C SER A 541 -34.99 6.26 22.92
N PRO A 542 -36.17 5.92 23.47
CA PRO A 542 -36.90 6.79 24.38
C PRO A 542 -36.10 7.32 25.58
N LYS A 543 -35.06 6.61 26.05
CA LYS A 543 -34.24 7.03 27.21
C LYS A 543 -33.42 8.29 26.91
N ASN A 544 -32.86 8.36 25.70
CA ASN A 544 -31.95 9.45 25.29
C ASN A 544 -32.67 10.63 24.61
N LEU A 545 -33.98 10.53 24.39
CA LEU A 545 -34.79 11.60 23.80
C LEU A 545 -35.21 12.66 24.84
N GLY A 546 -35.53 13.86 24.36
CA GLY A 546 -36.00 14.95 25.21
C GLY A 546 -37.42 14.70 25.75
N SER A 547 -37.91 15.62 26.56
CA SER A 547 -39.26 15.55 27.13
C SER A 547 -40.35 15.80 26.08
N LEU A 548 -40.08 16.66 25.09
CA LEU A 548 -41.02 16.98 24.01
C LEU A 548 -41.21 15.78 23.07
N GLU A 549 -40.11 15.13 22.66
CA GLU A 549 -40.14 13.97 21.79
C GLU A 549 -40.79 12.76 22.48
N ARG A 550 -40.53 12.56 23.77
CA ARG A 550 -41.21 11.54 24.59
C ARG A 550 -42.71 11.80 24.76
N ARG A 551 -43.15 13.05 24.89
CA ARG A 551 -44.58 13.41 24.95
C ARG A 551 -45.33 13.12 23.63
N SER A 552 -44.61 13.08 22.50
CA SER A 552 -45.18 12.67 21.21
C SER A 552 -45.31 11.14 21.07
N MET A 553 -44.81 10.34 22.02
CA MET A 553 -44.98 8.90 22.03
C MET A 553 -46.27 8.52 22.77
N LYS A 554 -46.95 7.46 22.32
CA LYS A 554 -48.12 6.93 23.03
C LYS A 554 -47.69 6.38 24.41
N PRO A 555 -48.52 6.52 25.47
CA PRO A 555 -48.19 6.04 26.80
C PRO A 555 -47.91 4.52 26.83
N TYR A 556 -47.16 4.10 27.84
CA TYR A 556 -46.47 2.81 27.90
C TYR A 556 -47.44 1.63 28.16
N GLY A 557 -48.13 1.18 27.11
CA GLY A 557 -48.79 -0.12 27.11
C GLY A 557 -47.77 -1.26 27.14
N THR A 558 -48.07 -2.35 27.86
CA THR A 558 -47.16 -3.50 28.04
C THR A 558 -47.13 -4.47 26.86
N GLY A 559 -48.08 -4.37 25.92
CA GLY A 559 -48.20 -5.26 24.77
C GLY A 559 -47.08 -5.10 23.73
N ILE A 560 -46.77 -6.20 23.04
CA ILE A 560 -45.71 -6.30 22.02
C ILE A 560 -45.91 -5.26 20.90
N GLU A 561 -47.15 -5.04 20.46
CA GLU A 561 -47.50 -4.03 19.44
C GLU A 561 -47.03 -2.62 19.83
N GLN A 562 -47.21 -2.24 21.09
CA GLN A 562 -46.81 -0.91 21.57
C GLN A 562 -45.29 -0.77 21.69
N GLN A 563 -44.58 -1.87 21.97
CA GLN A 563 -43.12 -1.92 21.92
C GLN A 563 -42.60 -1.75 20.49
N VAL A 564 -43.24 -2.41 19.51
CA VAL A 564 -42.92 -2.24 18.08
C VAL A 564 -43.17 -0.80 17.63
N VAL A 565 -44.34 -0.21 17.93
CA VAL A 565 -44.65 1.19 17.59
C VAL A 565 -43.63 2.16 18.21
N ASN A 566 -43.24 1.95 19.47
CA ASN A 566 -42.23 2.79 20.13
C ASN A 566 -40.80 2.55 19.60
N PHE A 567 -40.52 1.39 19.01
CA PHE A 567 -39.26 1.11 18.33
C PHE A 567 -39.14 1.90 17.01
N PHE A 568 -40.22 2.03 16.23
CA PHE A 568 -40.27 2.82 15.00
C PHE A 568 -40.65 4.30 15.25
N ASN A 569 -39.97 4.95 16.21
CA ASN A 569 -40.28 6.33 16.59
C ASN A 569 -39.90 7.38 15.53
N ARG A 570 -40.50 8.58 15.62
CA ARG A 570 -40.31 9.68 14.66
C ARG A 570 -38.82 10.07 14.45
N PRO A 571 -37.97 10.27 15.47
CA PRO A 571 -36.53 10.47 15.28
C PRO A 571 -35.83 9.41 14.44
N ARG A 572 -36.12 8.12 14.68
CA ARG A 572 -35.60 6.99 13.90
C ARG A 572 -36.12 7.00 12.46
N MET A 573 -37.40 7.29 12.26
CA MET A 573 -37.98 7.37 10.90
C MET A 573 -37.43 8.55 10.11
N LEU A 574 -37.19 9.69 10.76
CA LEU A 574 -36.53 10.85 10.14
C LEU A 574 -35.09 10.53 9.73
N LEU A 575 -34.33 9.85 10.59
CA LEU A 575 -32.97 9.39 10.26
C LEU A 575 -32.98 8.49 9.02
N PHE A 576 -33.81 7.45 9.03
CA PHE A 576 -33.94 6.50 7.92
C PHE A 576 -34.41 7.18 6.64
N GLY A 577 -35.57 7.84 6.67
CA GLY A 577 -36.16 8.48 5.48
C GLY A 577 -35.27 9.54 4.84
N LEU A 578 -34.69 10.46 5.63
CA LEU A 578 -33.85 11.53 5.08
C LEU A 578 -32.48 11.04 4.63
N SER A 579 -31.89 10.03 5.28
CA SER A 579 -30.65 9.42 4.80
C SER A 579 -30.88 8.64 3.51
N SER A 580 -31.97 7.87 3.40
CA SER A 580 -32.37 7.19 2.17
C SER A 580 -32.65 8.18 1.05
N VAL A 581 -33.45 9.24 1.27
CA VAL A 581 -33.73 10.26 0.24
C VAL A 581 -32.47 10.98 -0.21
N THR A 582 -31.59 11.38 0.72
CA THR A 582 -30.33 12.07 0.38
C THR A 582 -29.40 11.15 -0.41
N PHE A 583 -29.20 9.91 0.06
CA PHE A 583 -28.38 8.92 -0.63
C PHE A 583 -28.93 8.59 -2.01
N MET A 584 -30.21 8.21 -2.11
CA MET A 584 -30.85 7.84 -3.39
C MET A 584 -30.88 9.02 -4.36
N GLY A 585 -31.18 10.24 -3.91
CA GLY A 585 -31.18 11.43 -4.75
C GLY A 585 -29.80 11.74 -5.34
N LEU A 586 -28.75 11.75 -4.52
CA LEU A 586 -27.37 11.96 -4.99
C LEU A 586 -26.93 10.84 -5.95
N ASN A 587 -27.23 9.58 -5.62
CA ASN A 587 -26.91 8.44 -6.48
C ASN A 587 -27.68 8.47 -7.81
N PHE A 588 -28.95 8.87 -7.80
CA PHE A 588 -29.75 9.02 -9.02
C PHE A 588 -29.17 10.09 -9.94
N VAL A 589 -28.80 11.26 -9.41
CA VAL A 589 -28.16 12.34 -10.19
C VAL A 589 -26.84 11.88 -10.81
N MET A 590 -25.99 11.19 -10.04
CA MET A 590 -24.70 10.70 -10.56
C MET A 590 -24.86 9.54 -11.54
N LEU A 591 -25.80 8.61 -11.31
CA LEU A 591 -26.11 7.53 -12.25
C LEU A 591 -26.70 8.06 -13.56
N HIS A 592 -27.61 9.03 -13.48
CA HIS A 592 -28.18 9.67 -14.67
C HIS A 592 -27.12 10.40 -15.50
N LYS A 593 -26.14 11.04 -14.85
CA LYS A 593 -25.08 11.80 -15.52
C LYS A 593 -23.91 10.95 -16.04
N TYR A 594 -23.55 9.86 -15.35
CA TYR A 594 -22.32 9.09 -15.61
C TYR A 594 -22.55 7.60 -15.92
N GLY A 595 -23.79 7.12 -15.89
CA GLY A 595 -24.15 5.76 -16.27
C GLY A 595 -23.58 4.67 -15.35
N THR A 596 -23.47 3.45 -15.89
CA THR A 596 -22.95 2.29 -15.15
C THR A 596 -21.50 2.42 -14.64
N PRO A 597 -20.58 3.20 -15.26
CA PRO A 597 -19.27 3.50 -14.66
C PRO A 597 -19.35 4.05 -13.24
N PHE A 598 -20.34 4.88 -12.91
CA PHE A 598 -20.54 5.39 -11.54
C PHE A 598 -20.72 4.26 -10.53
N LEU A 599 -21.69 3.36 -10.77
CA LEU A 599 -21.94 2.23 -9.88
C LEU A 599 -20.74 1.29 -9.79
N ARG A 600 -20.08 1.04 -10.94
CA ARG A 600 -18.90 0.16 -11.00
C ARG A 600 -17.75 0.70 -10.16
N HIS A 601 -17.36 1.95 -10.37
CA HIS A 601 -16.14 2.49 -9.80
C HIS A 601 -16.30 3.08 -8.40
N THR A 602 -17.47 3.60 -8.02
CA THR A 602 -17.71 4.16 -6.68
C THR A 602 -18.20 3.11 -5.66
N PHE A 603 -18.84 2.03 -6.10
CA PHE A 603 -19.35 1.00 -5.19
C PHE A 603 -18.84 -0.41 -5.50
N THR A 604 -19.12 -0.98 -6.68
CA THR A 604 -18.95 -2.44 -6.84
C THR A 604 -17.49 -2.88 -6.87
N TYR A 605 -16.58 -2.04 -7.36
CA TYR A 605 -15.13 -2.27 -7.36
C TYR A 605 -14.58 -2.58 -5.96
N HIS A 606 -15.15 -2.02 -4.89
CA HIS A 606 -14.67 -2.27 -3.53
C HIS A 606 -14.95 -3.70 -3.03
N PHE A 607 -15.97 -4.38 -3.56
CA PHE A 607 -16.21 -5.80 -3.24
C PHE A 607 -15.17 -6.70 -3.92
N THR A 608 -14.84 -6.41 -5.19
CA THR A 608 -13.86 -7.18 -5.98
C THR A 608 -12.41 -6.78 -5.73
N ARG A 609 -12.12 -5.69 -5.02
CA ARG A 609 -10.76 -5.26 -4.67
C ARG A 609 -10.00 -6.39 -3.98
N ILE A 610 -8.89 -6.80 -4.59
CA ILE A 610 -7.85 -7.65 -4.03
C ILE A 610 -6.68 -6.71 -3.74
N ASP A 611 -6.33 -6.55 -2.48
CA ASP A 611 -5.21 -5.72 -2.07
C ASP A 611 -4.30 -6.54 -1.16
N HIS A 612 -3.17 -6.94 -1.70
CA HIS A 612 -2.23 -7.85 -1.06
C HIS A 612 -0.98 -7.10 -0.54
N ARG A 613 -0.53 -6.06 -1.25
CA ARG A 613 0.57 -5.21 -0.77
C ARG A 613 0.10 -4.34 0.39
N HIS A 614 1.01 -3.94 1.28
CA HIS A 614 0.70 -2.97 2.37
C HIS A 614 -0.52 -3.31 3.26
N ASN A 615 -0.95 -4.58 3.31
CA ASN A 615 -2.18 -5.02 3.96
C ASN A 615 -1.91 -5.69 5.33
N PHE A 616 -2.30 -5.01 6.41
CA PHE A 616 -2.15 -5.47 7.79
C PHE A 616 -3.15 -6.58 8.20
N SER A 617 -4.06 -6.96 7.30
CA SER A 617 -5.09 -7.97 7.57
C SER A 617 -4.52 -9.38 7.65
N THR A 618 -5.12 -10.22 8.49
CA THR A 618 -4.83 -11.67 8.56
C THR A 618 -5.12 -12.40 7.24
N TYR A 619 -5.96 -11.83 6.37
CA TYR A 619 -6.25 -12.36 5.04
C TYR A 619 -5.16 -12.08 4.01
N ASN A 620 -4.14 -11.26 4.32
CA ASN A 620 -3.12 -10.83 3.36
C ASN A 620 -2.42 -12.01 2.65
N THR A 621 -1.85 -12.96 3.39
CA THR A 621 -1.13 -14.11 2.80
C THR A 621 -2.02 -14.93 1.84
N VAL A 622 -3.32 -15.05 2.14
CA VAL A 622 -4.29 -15.73 1.25
C VAL A 622 -4.57 -14.92 0.00
N LEU A 623 -4.75 -13.59 0.12
CA LEU A 623 -4.91 -12.67 -1.02
C LEU A 623 -3.69 -12.70 -1.95
N HIS A 624 -2.47 -12.79 -1.41
CA HIS A 624 -1.25 -12.99 -2.19
C HIS A 624 -1.25 -14.32 -2.94
N LEU A 625 -1.58 -15.44 -2.27
CA LEU A 625 -1.61 -16.76 -2.89
C LEU A 625 -2.66 -16.84 -4.01
N ASN A 626 -3.87 -16.34 -3.76
CA ASN A 626 -4.94 -16.30 -4.78
C ASN A 626 -4.57 -15.39 -5.96
N SER A 627 -3.84 -14.29 -5.72
CA SER A 627 -3.33 -13.42 -6.79
C SER A 627 -2.20 -14.04 -7.61
N ALA A 628 -1.39 -14.95 -7.04
CA ALA A 628 -0.28 -15.61 -7.72
C ALA A 628 -0.71 -16.89 -8.47
N TYR A 629 -1.70 -17.60 -7.92
CA TYR A 629 -2.18 -18.91 -8.40
C TYR A 629 -3.71 -18.94 -8.56
N PRO A 630 -4.30 -18.10 -9.44
CA PRO A 630 -5.76 -18.03 -9.60
C PRO A 630 -6.39 -19.37 -10.02
N ASP A 631 -5.68 -20.21 -10.79
CA ASP A 631 -6.15 -21.54 -11.22
C ASP A 631 -6.26 -22.56 -10.06
N LEU A 632 -5.62 -22.28 -8.92
CA LEU A 632 -5.65 -23.10 -7.70
C LEU A 632 -6.55 -22.48 -6.61
N ALA A 633 -7.13 -21.30 -6.85
CA ALA A 633 -8.02 -20.66 -5.89
C ALA A 633 -9.30 -21.50 -5.70
N PRO A 634 -9.75 -21.73 -4.45
CA PRO A 634 -10.98 -22.48 -4.21
C PRO A 634 -12.19 -21.74 -4.79
N GLY A 635 -13.18 -22.50 -5.28
CA GLY A 635 -14.37 -21.96 -5.95
C GLY A 635 -15.23 -21.00 -5.09
N VAL A 636 -14.98 -20.93 -3.78
CA VAL A 636 -15.40 -19.83 -2.91
C VAL A 636 -14.15 -19.24 -2.23
N PRO A 637 -13.74 -18.00 -2.54
CA PRO A 637 -12.59 -17.36 -1.90
C PRO A 637 -12.88 -17.08 -0.42
N LEU A 638 -12.03 -17.59 0.48
CA LEU A 638 -12.17 -17.50 1.94
C LEU A 638 -12.22 -16.04 2.42
N GLU A 639 -11.44 -15.16 1.78
CA GLU A 639 -11.41 -13.71 2.01
C GLU A 639 -12.75 -13.02 1.73
N SER A 640 -13.63 -13.62 0.90
CA SER A 640 -14.97 -13.08 0.69
C SER A 640 -15.83 -13.27 1.93
N LEU A 641 -15.56 -14.25 2.79
CA LEU A 641 -16.32 -14.45 4.02
C LEU A 641 -15.94 -13.44 5.11
N ALA A 642 -14.86 -12.66 4.94
CA ALA A 642 -14.41 -11.66 5.91
C ALA A 642 -15.48 -10.59 6.24
N PHE A 643 -16.38 -10.27 5.29
CA PHE A 643 -17.45 -9.31 5.56
C PHE A 643 -18.47 -9.83 6.58
N LEU A 644 -18.61 -11.15 6.78
CA LEU A 644 -19.58 -11.73 7.71
C LEU A 644 -19.30 -11.34 9.17
N PRO A 645 -18.13 -11.67 9.77
CA PRO A 645 -17.82 -11.25 11.14
C PRO A 645 -17.72 -9.72 11.24
N GLN A 646 -17.21 -9.05 10.20
CA GLN A 646 -17.09 -7.59 10.13
C GLN A 646 -18.45 -6.89 10.28
N ILE A 647 -19.45 -7.25 9.44
CA ILE A 647 -20.79 -6.67 9.46
C ILE A 647 -21.57 -7.14 10.70
N PHE A 648 -21.44 -8.41 11.08
CA PHE A 648 -22.10 -8.95 12.29
C PHE A 648 -21.68 -8.16 13.54
N LEU A 649 -20.38 -7.96 13.75
CA LEU A 649 -19.88 -7.20 14.90
C LEU A 649 -20.18 -5.70 14.77
N ALA A 650 -19.81 -5.08 13.65
CA ALA A 650 -19.87 -3.62 13.51
C ALA A 650 -21.28 -3.07 13.29
N VAL A 651 -22.21 -3.81 12.67
CA VAL A 651 -23.56 -3.30 12.33
C VAL A 651 -24.65 -3.88 13.23
N LEU A 652 -24.49 -5.11 13.73
CA LEU A 652 -25.52 -5.77 14.54
C LEU A 652 -25.19 -5.76 16.04
N ILE A 653 -24.10 -6.41 16.43
CA ILE A 653 -23.81 -6.71 17.84
C ILE A 653 -23.38 -5.47 18.64
N LEU A 654 -22.37 -4.73 18.19
CA LEU A 654 -21.89 -3.55 18.93
C LEU A 654 -22.96 -2.44 19.05
N PRO A 655 -23.72 -2.09 17.99
CA PRO A 655 -24.80 -1.11 18.09
C PRO A 655 -25.91 -1.52 19.06
N TYR A 656 -26.32 -2.80 19.03
CA TYR A 656 -27.34 -3.34 19.93
C TYR A 656 -26.91 -3.30 21.39
N LEU A 657 -25.68 -3.74 21.69
CA LEU A 657 -25.19 -3.84 23.07
C LEU A 657 -24.80 -2.51 23.69
N LEU A 658 -24.35 -1.53 22.88
CA LEU A 658 -23.63 -0.35 23.36
C LEU A 658 -24.26 0.99 22.90
N GLY A 659 -24.97 1.01 21.76
CA GLY A 659 -25.40 2.25 21.11
C GLY A 659 -26.41 3.09 21.90
N GLU A 660 -27.21 2.46 22.76
CA GLU A 660 -28.06 3.19 23.70
C GLU A 660 -27.27 3.81 24.86
N ALA A 661 -26.19 3.16 25.32
CA ALA A 661 -25.39 3.57 26.47
C ALA A 661 -24.44 4.72 26.12
N ASP A 662 -23.65 4.58 25.04
CA ASP A 662 -22.76 5.64 24.60
C ASP A 662 -22.48 5.69 23.08
N LEU A 663 -23.02 6.69 22.39
CA LEU A 663 -22.88 6.81 20.94
C LEU A 663 -21.43 7.05 20.46
N PRO A 664 -20.65 8.04 20.94
CA PRO A 664 -19.26 8.25 20.52
C PRO A 664 -18.36 7.03 20.68
N SER A 665 -18.37 6.39 21.85
CA SER A 665 -17.52 5.23 22.10
C SER A 665 -18.01 3.97 21.39
N THR A 666 -19.33 3.85 21.16
CA THR A 666 -19.86 2.80 20.28
C THR A 666 -19.39 3.00 18.84
N MET A 667 -19.44 4.22 18.31
CA MET A 667 -18.93 4.52 16.96
C MET A 667 -17.42 4.26 16.85
N LEU A 668 -16.64 4.54 17.90
CA LEU A 668 -15.23 4.10 17.98
C LEU A 668 -15.12 2.57 17.89
N ALA A 669 -15.80 1.83 18.76
CA ALA A 669 -15.76 0.37 18.81
C ALA A 669 -16.23 -0.27 17.48
N GLN A 670 -17.27 0.27 16.84
CA GLN A 670 -17.71 -0.13 15.50
C GLN A 670 -16.62 0.09 14.45
N THR A 671 -15.98 1.26 14.45
CA THR A 671 -14.91 1.60 13.49
C THR A 671 -13.72 0.65 13.69
N PHE A 672 -13.38 0.38 14.95
CA PHE A 672 -12.30 -0.51 15.34
C PHE A 672 -12.59 -1.96 14.90
N ALA A 673 -13.79 -2.48 15.14
CA ALA A 673 -14.22 -3.79 14.63
C ALA A 673 -14.28 -3.83 13.10
N PHE A 674 -14.82 -2.79 12.47
CA PHE A 674 -14.96 -2.71 11.01
C PHE A 674 -13.61 -2.75 10.30
N VAL A 675 -12.57 -2.11 10.84
CA VAL A 675 -11.21 -2.16 10.27
C VAL A 675 -10.50 -3.47 10.63
N THR A 676 -10.56 -3.91 11.89
CA THR A 676 -9.86 -5.12 12.38
C THR A 676 -10.30 -6.40 11.65
N PHE A 677 -11.58 -6.54 11.33
CA PHE A 677 -12.14 -7.71 10.65
C PHE A 677 -12.23 -7.54 9.12
N ASN A 678 -11.65 -6.48 8.54
CA ASN A 678 -11.66 -6.27 7.09
C ASN A 678 -10.64 -7.16 6.38
N LYS A 679 -10.97 -7.68 5.19
CA LYS A 679 -10.00 -8.37 4.30
C LYS A 679 -8.84 -7.46 3.84
N VAL A 680 -9.07 -6.15 3.78
CA VAL A 680 -8.05 -5.14 3.47
C VAL A 680 -7.95 -4.17 4.64
N CYS A 681 -6.79 -4.07 5.27
CA CYS A 681 -6.49 -3.15 6.36
C CYS A 681 -5.23 -2.36 6.01
N THR A 682 -5.38 -1.05 5.77
CA THR A 682 -4.28 -0.14 5.43
C THR A 682 -4.07 0.89 6.53
N SER A 683 -2.85 1.38 6.72
CA SER A 683 -2.50 2.37 7.76
C SER A 683 -3.34 3.65 7.75
N GLN A 684 -3.83 4.06 6.58
CA GLN A 684 -4.75 5.20 6.40
C GLN A 684 -6.05 5.06 7.22
N TYR A 685 -6.54 3.84 7.47
CA TYR A 685 -7.74 3.60 8.27
C TYR A 685 -7.56 3.92 9.76
N PHE A 686 -6.31 4.02 10.25
CA PHE A 686 -6.06 4.38 11.65
C PHE A 686 -6.41 5.86 11.95
N LEU A 687 -6.55 6.70 10.92
CA LEU A 687 -7.19 8.03 11.06
C LEU A 687 -8.62 7.92 11.59
N TRP A 688 -9.38 6.91 11.17
CA TRP A 688 -10.77 6.73 11.60
C TRP A 688 -10.86 6.37 13.09
N TYR A 689 -9.82 5.76 13.67
CA TYR A 689 -9.72 5.55 15.13
C TYR A 689 -9.47 6.88 15.84
N MET A 690 -8.50 7.67 15.35
CA MET A 690 -8.13 8.97 15.93
C MET A 690 -9.26 10.01 15.86
N LEU A 691 -10.26 9.80 14.99
CA LEU A 691 -11.46 10.63 14.91
C LEU A 691 -12.31 10.60 16.20
N PHE A 692 -12.49 9.41 16.80
CA PHE A 692 -13.32 9.24 18.00
C PHE A 692 -12.51 9.06 19.28
N LEU A 693 -11.22 8.73 19.19
CA LEU A 693 -10.34 8.56 20.34
C LEU A 693 -10.37 9.76 21.33
N PRO A 694 -10.38 11.05 20.90
CA PRO A 694 -10.55 12.20 21.79
C PRO A 694 -11.84 12.20 22.61
N LEU A 695 -12.90 11.58 22.09
CA LEU A 695 -14.22 11.51 22.71
C LEU A 695 -14.34 10.32 23.68
N TYR A 696 -13.55 9.26 23.48
CA TYR A 696 -13.54 8.07 24.34
C TYR A 696 -12.58 8.20 25.53
N LEU A 697 -11.39 8.78 25.31
CA LEU A 697 -10.33 8.85 26.32
C LEU A 697 -10.72 9.47 27.67
N PRO A 698 -11.56 10.54 27.78
CA PRO A 698 -11.87 11.19 29.06
C PRO A 698 -12.46 10.25 30.12
N GLU A 699 -13.18 9.22 29.71
CA GLU A 699 -13.82 8.23 30.60
C GLU A 699 -13.17 6.85 30.53
N SER A 700 -12.20 6.62 29.63
CA SER A 700 -11.63 5.30 29.41
C SER A 700 -10.76 4.79 30.56
N SER A 701 -10.78 3.48 30.79
CA SER A 701 -9.83 2.76 31.64
C SER A 701 -8.39 2.89 31.16
N LEU A 702 -8.13 3.20 29.88
CA LEU A 702 -6.78 3.45 29.36
C LEU A 702 -6.09 4.63 30.08
N LEU A 703 -6.82 5.71 30.39
CA LEU A 703 -6.28 6.83 31.18
C LEU A 703 -6.44 6.60 32.69
N ARG A 704 -7.55 6.00 33.15
CA ARG A 704 -7.75 5.69 34.58
C ARG A 704 -6.74 4.66 35.12
N ARG A 705 -6.18 3.81 34.25
CA ARG A 705 -5.15 2.81 34.58
C ARG A 705 -3.96 3.00 33.62
N PRO A 706 -3.03 3.94 33.88
CA PRO A 706 -1.97 4.30 32.93
C PRO A 706 -1.13 3.12 32.43
N ARG A 707 -0.89 2.10 33.26
CA ARG A 707 -0.23 0.85 32.82
C ARG A 707 -0.98 0.14 31.69
N LEU A 708 -2.31 0.06 31.76
CA LEU A 708 -3.14 -0.53 30.71
C LEU A 708 -3.10 0.31 29.44
N GLY A 709 -3.23 1.64 29.56
CA GLY A 709 -3.15 2.57 28.43
C GLY A 709 -1.82 2.54 27.71
N ILE A 710 -0.71 2.55 28.46
CA ILE A 710 0.65 2.47 27.92
C ILE A 710 0.88 1.11 27.26
N THR A 711 0.50 0.00 27.89
CA THR A 711 0.62 -1.34 27.26
C THR A 711 -0.20 -1.44 25.97
N ALA A 712 -1.43 -0.92 25.94
CA ALA A 712 -2.26 -0.88 24.74
C ALA A 712 -1.60 -0.07 23.61
N LEU A 713 -1.10 1.12 23.91
CA LEU A 713 -0.41 1.97 22.93
C LEU A 713 0.89 1.33 22.43
N VAL A 714 1.73 0.81 23.33
CA VAL A 714 3.02 0.18 22.99
C VAL A 714 2.81 -1.06 22.14
N LEU A 715 1.88 -1.95 22.52
CA LEU A 715 1.58 -3.14 21.70
C LEU A 715 1.01 -2.75 20.33
N TRP A 716 0.11 -1.76 20.26
CA TRP A 716 -0.46 -1.31 18.99
C TRP A 716 0.59 -0.70 18.04
N VAL A 717 1.56 0.05 18.57
CA VAL A 717 2.71 0.58 17.81
C VAL A 717 3.69 -0.52 17.41
N LEU A 718 4.06 -1.42 18.33
CA LEU A 718 4.99 -2.52 18.05
C LEU A 718 4.42 -3.51 17.04
N GLY A 719 3.11 -3.79 17.08
CA GLY A 719 2.44 -4.63 16.08
C GLY A 719 2.52 -4.04 14.66
N GLN A 720 2.37 -2.72 14.53
CA GLN A 720 2.60 -2.03 13.25
C GLN A 720 4.07 -2.06 12.84
N ALA A 721 5.00 -1.77 13.75
CA ALA A 721 6.43 -1.76 13.45
C ALA A 721 6.93 -3.15 13.00
N ALA A 722 6.47 -4.22 13.66
CA ALA A 722 6.77 -5.60 13.27
C ALA A 722 6.22 -5.92 11.87
N TRP A 723 4.98 -5.53 11.56
CA TRP A 723 4.41 -5.72 10.22
C TRP A 723 5.17 -4.92 9.16
N LEU A 724 5.46 -3.64 9.42
CA LEU A 724 6.18 -2.75 8.50
C LEU A 724 7.61 -3.23 8.22
N GLN A 725 8.30 -3.78 9.22
CA GLN A 725 9.63 -4.37 9.03
C GLN A 725 9.57 -5.60 8.12
N GLN A 726 8.60 -6.50 8.31
CA GLN A 726 8.41 -7.67 7.45
C GLN A 726 7.97 -7.30 6.02
N GLY A 727 7.12 -6.28 5.88
CA GLY A 727 6.71 -5.70 4.59
C GLY A 727 7.86 -4.99 3.86
N TYR A 728 8.73 -4.29 4.59
CA TYR A 728 9.94 -3.66 4.02
C TYR A 728 10.91 -4.71 3.47
N GLU A 729 11.15 -5.80 4.23
CA GLU A 729 11.98 -6.90 3.74
C GLU A 729 11.42 -7.57 2.48
N LEU A 730 10.09 -7.69 2.38
CA LEU A 730 9.44 -8.22 1.18
C LEU A 730 9.49 -7.26 -0.01
N GLU A 731 8.94 -6.04 0.16
CA GLU A 731 8.65 -5.14 -0.95
C GLU A 731 9.87 -4.33 -1.41
N PHE A 732 10.83 -4.04 -0.53
CA PHE A 732 12.03 -3.26 -0.85
C PHE A 732 13.32 -4.08 -0.93
N LEU A 733 13.46 -5.15 -0.13
CA LEU A 733 14.65 -6.01 -0.15
C LEU A 733 14.45 -7.34 -0.90
N GLY A 734 13.26 -7.61 -1.43
CA GLY A 734 12.95 -8.82 -2.20
C GLY A 734 13.01 -10.13 -1.40
N LYS A 735 13.08 -10.07 -0.07
CA LYS A 735 13.17 -11.26 0.79
C LYS A 735 11.77 -11.83 1.04
N SER A 736 11.55 -13.10 0.71
CA SER A 736 10.25 -13.76 0.95
C SER A 736 9.95 -13.92 2.45
N THR A 737 9.21 -12.98 3.03
CA THR A 737 8.78 -13.00 4.45
C THR A 737 7.33 -13.48 4.66
N PHE A 738 6.63 -13.95 3.62
CA PHE A 738 5.19 -14.30 3.65
C PHE A 738 4.76 -15.17 4.85
N ALA A 739 5.53 -16.23 5.14
CA ALA A 739 5.31 -17.12 6.26
C ALA A 739 6.67 -17.59 6.84
N PRO A 740 6.84 -17.64 8.17
CA PRO A 740 5.88 -17.22 9.19
C PRO A 740 5.77 -15.69 9.33
N GLY A 741 6.70 -14.91 8.80
CA GLY A 741 6.89 -13.48 9.06
C GLY A 741 5.65 -12.58 8.98
N LEU A 742 5.25 -12.19 7.77
CA LEU A 742 4.08 -11.33 7.52
C LEU A 742 2.79 -11.91 8.10
N TRP A 743 2.59 -13.23 8.00
CA TRP A 743 1.42 -13.90 8.56
C TRP A 743 1.33 -13.78 10.09
N LEU A 744 2.44 -14.00 10.80
CA LEU A 744 2.51 -13.90 12.25
C LEU A 744 2.39 -12.45 12.71
N ALA A 745 3.02 -11.50 12.01
CA ALA A 745 2.90 -10.07 12.30
C ALA A 745 1.44 -9.58 12.13
N SER A 746 0.76 -9.99 11.05
CA SER A 746 -0.65 -9.67 10.80
C SER A 746 -1.56 -10.30 11.85
N SER A 747 -1.29 -11.54 12.26
CA SER A 747 -2.03 -12.25 13.30
C SER A 747 -1.84 -11.63 14.68
N ALA A 748 -0.61 -11.26 15.04
CA ALA A 748 -0.32 -10.55 16.28
C ALA A 748 -1.02 -9.18 16.33
N PHE A 749 -0.94 -8.40 15.24
CA PHE A 749 -1.64 -7.12 15.14
C PHE A 749 -3.16 -7.29 15.26
N PHE A 750 -3.76 -8.29 14.61
CA PHE A 750 -5.18 -8.61 14.75
C PHE A 750 -5.58 -8.95 16.19
N LEU A 751 -4.78 -9.75 16.91
CA LEU A 751 -5.05 -10.09 18.31
C LEU A 751 -4.93 -8.88 19.26
N ILE A 752 -3.93 -8.02 19.04
CA ILE A 752 -3.76 -6.77 19.78
C ILE A 752 -4.98 -5.85 19.58
N ASN A 753 -5.45 -5.74 18.34
CA ASN A 753 -6.66 -4.98 18.03
C ASN A 753 -7.90 -5.60 18.70
N CYS A 754 -8.11 -6.92 18.60
CA CYS A 754 -9.23 -7.60 19.29
C CYS A 754 -9.22 -7.38 20.82
N TRP A 755 -8.03 -7.38 21.45
CA TRP A 755 -7.90 -7.08 22.88
C TRP A 755 -8.27 -5.63 23.22
N ILE A 756 -7.79 -4.65 22.44
CA ILE A 756 -8.13 -3.23 22.60
C ILE A 756 -9.64 -2.99 22.43
N LEU A 757 -10.27 -3.63 21.45
CA LEU A 757 -11.73 -3.61 21.28
C LEU A 757 -12.44 -4.19 22.51
N GLY A 758 -11.93 -5.27 23.11
CA GLY A 758 -12.44 -5.83 24.36
C GLY A 758 -12.40 -4.84 25.54
N ILE A 759 -11.35 -4.02 25.62
CA ILE A 759 -11.28 -2.92 26.62
C ILE A 759 -12.38 -1.89 26.35
N MET A 760 -12.55 -1.45 25.10
CA MET A 760 -13.60 -0.48 24.72
C MET A 760 -15.01 -0.98 25.06
N VAL A 761 -15.32 -2.24 24.72
CA VAL A 761 -16.62 -2.86 25.05
C VAL A 761 -16.83 -2.92 26.57
N THR A 762 -15.78 -3.22 27.34
CA THR A 762 -15.85 -3.29 28.80
C THR A 762 -16.09 -1.91 29.42
N ASP A 763 -15.37 -0.88 28.95
CA ASP A 763 -15.52 0.51 29.41
C ASP A 763 -16.95 1.03 29.19
N ILE A 764 -17.57 0.71 28.05
CA ILE A 764 -18.92 1.18 27.70
C ILE A 764 -20.01 0.42 28.46
N ARG A 765 -19.86 -0.90 28.67
CA ARG A 765 -20.86 -1.71 29.40
C ARG A 765 -20.80 -1.51 30.91
N SER A 766 -19.65 -1.13 31.45
CA SER A 766 -19.42 -0.90 32.88
C SER A 766 -18.96 0.54 33.15
N PRO A 767 -19.84 1.55 32.96
CA PRO A 767 -19.58 2.91 33.40
C PRO A 767 -19.57 2.94 34.94
N GLN A 768 -18.43 2.58 35.53
CA GLN A 768 -18.24 2.61 36.98
C GLN A 768 -18.53 4.03 37.48
N SER A 769 -19.48 4.12 38.42
CA SER A 769 -20.10 5.39 38.78
C SER A 769 -19.07 6.40 39.27
N SER A 770 -19.10 7.59 38.64
CA SER A 770 -18.34 8.77 39.07
C SER A 770 -18.71 9.26 40.48
N GLN A 771 -19.74 8.67 41.10
CA GLN A 771 -20.18 8.93 42.48
C GLN A 771 -19.15 8.51 43.54
N SER A 772 -18.34 7.47 43.33
CA SER A 772 -17.32 7.06 44.34
C SER A 772 -16.24 8.13 44.57
N SER A 773 -15.96 8.95 43.55
CA SER A 773 -14.97 10.05 43.64
C SER A 773 -15.45 11.26 44.45
N ASN A 774 -16.76 11.45 44.61
CA ASN A 774 -17.32 12.54 45.42
C ASN A 774 -17.43 12.18 46.90
N GLN A 775 -17.56 10.89 47.25
CA GLN A 775 -17.54 10.44 48.64
C GLN A 775 -16.12 10.56 49.20
N ALA A 776 -15.12 10.02 48.49
CA ALA A 776 -13.70 10.08 48.87
C ALA A 776 -13.07 11.50 48.85
N ARG A 777 -13.84 12.53 48.48
CA ARG A 777 -13.47 13.95 48.50
C ARG A 777 -14.33 14.79 49.45
N LYS A 778 -15.29 14.16 50.15
CA LYS A 778 -15.90 14.69 51.38
C LYS A 778 -15.23 14.12 52.63
N ASP A 779 -14.66 12.92 52.52
CA ASP A 779 -14.00 12.21 53.61
C ASP A 779 -12.45 12.40 53.58
N ARG A 780 -11.97 13.52 53.03
CA ARG A 780 -10.55 13.95 52.97
C ARG A 780 -10.42 15.46 53.03
#